data_AF-A0A413Q1Z4-F1
#
_entry.id   AF-A0A413Q1Z4-F1
#
_cell.length_a   1.000
_cell.length_b   1.000
_cell.length_c   1.000
_cell.angle_alpha   90.00
_cell.angle_beta   90.00
_cell.angle_gamma   90.00
#
_symmetry.space_group_name_H-M   'P 1'
#
loop_
_entity.id
_entity.type
_entity.pdbx_description
1 polymer ?
#
loop_
_entity_poly.entity_id
_entity_poly.type
_entity_poly.pdbx_seq_one_letter_code
_entity_poly.pdbx_strand_id
1 'polypeptide(L)'
;MNTNKIFAGCFNFFRKWKVKKNQITLIEKLNTGGTGSLFEIKNECEKRGLPFHFNIITHADYEVSPRNLGGLLKLFTIKAFRMATSSHIFLNDNFLPLGYMKLSDETKVVQLWHGMGSFKKFGGSSETNPEVLKELKAATKNTDHILASSENIRDNYAEAFIAPKEKVICIGCPQVDYFFREHDIAAWKEELSERYPEMKGKKLVLYAPTFRGEEEHDKKLLEAFDFDAFQKELGKDYFLMVRLHPQIQSAKVPDTVANMTDYPNVRKLLCMTDILIADYSSIAVEYSLLNRQIILYAFDKEWYLSKDRGFYFDYEKTAPGPIVENMKDLIDCIKNKQWDIAKVEKFAHLHNDYFDDKSAERVVDYYFGNGKKLPNSASEPKPFYEEWNQYRPKHRRKRNPDSISQNIFDNASGKSQNGKLPEKWATQDAEEAVNSWESERKKQRKRQQQKARMQEKLKQQTANITKQKNKKNNNFISGIDKLKSKKEKDINKQKQLKLQNQEEKSTKETSEEIKSRKEHRMKVIVGLGNPTDQYKGTRHNVGYMAIDRIAEANRININQHKFKAMVGSGFIGGSKVLLVKPLTYMNLSGESIRPIMDFYKLDLSDILVIYDDISLEPGVLRLRTKGSAGGHNGMKSIIKHLGGDTFPRIRVGIGGEKHPGQDLADYVLGHFKDDEKELLSDALDKAEKAAELFAQDEFSEAMNKYSVGKKKRKTLE
;
A
#
# COMPACT_ATOMS: atom_id res chain seq x y z
N MET A 1 -32.10 -0.72 -0.84
CA MET A 1 -32.02 -0.17 -2.21
C MET A 1 -30.61 -0.46 -2.76
N ASN A 2 -30.45 -1.06 -3.93
CA ASN A 2 -29.13 -1.48 -4.44
C ASN A 2 -28.31 -0.23 -4.87
N THR A 3 -27.29 0.12 -4.09
CA THR A 3 -26.42 1.30 -4.32
C THR A 3 -25.79 1.33 -5.71
N ASN A 4 -25.47 0.17 -6.30
CA ASN A 4 -24.94 0.09 -7.66
C ASN A 4 -25.94 0.60 -8.70
N LYS A 5 -27.22 0.24 -8.55
CA LYS A 5 -28.30 0.69 -9.45
C LYS A 5 -28.58 2.19 -9.30
N ILE A 6 -28.49 2.72 -8.08
CA ILE A 6 -28.69 4.16 -7.82
C ILE A 6 -27.61 4.98 -8.54
N PHE A 7 -26.33 4.60 -8.36
CA PHE A 7 -25.23 5.29 -9.01
C PHE A 7 -25.35 5.22 -10.54
N ALA A 8 -25.64 4.03 -11.08
CA ALA A 8 -25.88 3.85 -12.50
C ALA A 8 -27.07 4.67 -13.02
N GLY A 9 -28.13 4.83 -12.23
CA GLY A 9 -29.26 5.70 -12.55
C GLY A 9 -28.85 7.16 -12.72
N CYS A 10 -28.05 7.69 -11.78
CA CYS A 10 -27.50 9.04 -11.85
C CYS A 10 -26.59 9.21 -13.08
N PHE A 11 -25.67 8.26 -13.31
CA PHE A 11 -24.85 8.24 -14.52
C PHE A 11 -25.70 8.25 -15.80
N ASN A 12 -26.71 7.39 -15.87
CA ASN A 12 -27.58 7.24 -17.03
C ASN A 12 -28.44 8.49 -17.28
N PHE A 13 -28.74 9.27 -16.25
CA PHE A 13 -29.35 10.59 -16.43
C PHE A 13 -28.37 11.56 -17.11
N PHE A 14 -27.12 11.60 -16.65
CA PHE A 14 -26.09 12.50 -17.19
C PHE A 14 -25.50 12.08 -18.54
N ARG A 15 -25.77 10.86 -19.03
CA ARG A 15 -25.32 10.43 -20.37
C ARG A 15 -25.92 11.24 -21.53
N LYS A 16 -26.98 12.02 -21.26
CA LYS A 16 -27.63 12.88 -22.27
C LYS A 16 -26.71 14.01 -22.76
N TRP A 17 -25.64 14.30 -22.03
CA TRP A 17 -24.65 15.31 -22.39
C TRP A 17 -23.53 14.71 -23.23
N LYS A 18 -22.99 15.52 -24.14
CA LYS A 18 -21.94 15.11 -25.07
C LYS A 18 -20.67 14.67 -24.33
N VAL A 19 -20.07 13.58 -24.80
CA VAL A 19 -18.75 13.13 -24.33
C VAL A 19 -17.69 14.18 -24.66
N LYS A 20 -16.84 14.48 -23.69
CA LYS A 20 -15.74 15.44 -23.80
C LYS A 20 -14.44 14.67 -24.02
N LYS A 21 -13.80 14.89 -25.18
CA LYS A 21 -12.54 14.23 -25.57
C LYS A 21 -11.42 14.44 -24.56
N ASN A 22 -11.39 15.59 -23.90
CA ASN A 22 -10.37 15.93 -22.93
C ASN A 22 -10.71 15.52 -21.48
N GLN A 23 -11.80 14.78 -21.24
CA GLN A 23 -12.21 14.39 -19.90
C GLN A 23 -11.99 12.90 -19.67
N ILE A 24 -11.30 12.56 -18.57
CA ILE A 24 -10.96 11.19 -18.18
C ILE A 24 -11.44 10.95 -16.75
N THR A 25 -12.02 9.79 -16.47
CA THR A 25 -12.34 9.35 -15.11
C THR A 25 -11.41 8.23 -14.66
N LEU A 26 -10.91 8.34 -13.43
CA LEU A 26 -10.13 7.30 -12.73
C LEU A 26 -10.96 6.81 -11.54
N ILE A 27 -11.22 5.50 -11.46
CA ILE A 27 -11.94 4.90 -10.33
C ILE A 27 -10.99 4.06 -9.49
N GLU A 28 -10.66 4.59 -8.32
CA GLU A 28 -9.80 4.00 -7.32
C GLU A 28 -10.64 3.49 -6.14
N LYS A 29 -11.00 2.20 -6.14
CA LYS A 29 -11.76 1.61 -5.04
C LYS A 29 -10.91 1.18 -3.85
N LEU A 30 -9.67 0.78 -4.12
CA LEU A 30 -8.66 0.48 -3.11
C LEU A 30 -7.92 1.77 -2.78
N ASN A 31 -7.92 2.22 -1.54
CA ASN A 31 -7.22 3.44 -1.15
C ASN A 31 -5.70 3.21 -1.25
N THR A 32 -5.09 3.59 -2.38
CA THR A 32 -3.65 3.46 -2.62
C THR A 32 -2.88 4.73 -2.22
N GLY A 33 -3.57 5.73 -1.66
CA GLY A 33 -2.96 7.01 -1.30
C GLY A 33 -2.48 7.81 -2.52
N GLY A 34 -3.12 7.65 -3.68
CA GLY A 34 -2.71 8.36 -4.90
C GLY A 34 -1.55 7.69 -5.65
N THR A 35 -1.39 6.38 -5.53
CA THR A 35 -0.28 5.63 -6.15
C THR A 35 -0.79 4.48 -7.04
N GLY A 36 0.10 3.85 -7.81
CA GLY A 36 -0.27 2.70 -8.65
C GLY A 36 -0.86 3.09 -10.01
N SER A 37 -1.43 2.11 -10.73
CA SER A 37 -1.53 2.18 -12.19
C SER A 37 -2.36 3.36 -12.73
N LEU A 38 -3.43 3.75 -12.04
CA LEU A 38 -4.26 4.90 -12.42
C LEU A 38 -3.46 6.21 -12.38
N PHE A 39 -2.67 6.39 -11.32
CA PHE A 39 -1.90 7.61 -11.11
C PHE A 39 -0.63 7.63 -11.95
N GLU A 40 -0.03 6.47 -12.24
CA GLU A 40 1.08 6.39 -13.20
C GLU A 40 0.65 6.84 -14.61
N ILE A 41 -0.55 6.45 -15.06
CA ILE A 41 -1.13 6.94 -16.33
C ILE A 41 -1.39 8.44 -16.27
N LYS A 42 -1.98 8.94 -15.17
CA LYS A 42 -2.22 10.37 -14.98
C LYS A 42 -0.92 11.17 -15.04
N ASN A 43 0.11 10.74 -14.29
CA ASN A 43 1.41 11.38 -14.23
C ASN A 43 2.09 11.40 -15.60
N GLU A 44 2.02 10.30 -16.36
CA GLU A 44 2.57 10.25 -17.72
C GLU A 44 1.83 11.19 -18.68
N CYS A 45 0.51 11.32 -18.57
CA CYS A 45 -0.25 12.32 -19.33
C CYS A 45 0.16 13.75 -18.99
N GLU A 46 0.31 14.06 -17.70
CA GLU A 46 0.71 15.39 -17.21
C GLU A 46 2.15 15.73 -17.62
N LYS A 47 3.07 14.77 -17.51
CA LYS A 47 4.46 14.89 -17.98
C LYS A 47 4.56 15.22 -19.47
N ARG A 48 3.63 14.71 -20.28
CA ARG A 48 3.54 15.01 -21.73
C ARG A 48 2.77 16.29 -22.05
N GLY A 49 2.21 16.97 -21.06
CA GLY A 49 1.38 18.16 -21.26
C GLY A 49 0.05 17.87 -21.98
N LEU A 50 -0.49 16.65 -21.86
CA LEU A 50 -1.77 16.32 -22.48
C LEU A 50 -2.89 17.09 -21.77
N PRO A 51 -3.83 17.72 -22.50
CA PRO A 51 -4.79 18.68 -21.96
C PRO A 51 -5.99 18.00 -21.27
N PHE A 52 -5.75 16.95 -20.48
CA PHE A 52 -6.80 16.16 -19.85
C PHE A 52 -7.27 16.73 -18.51
N HIS A 53 -8.59 16.71 -18.30
CA HIS A 53 -9.22 16.94 -17.00
C HIS A 53 -9.56 15.60 -16.36
N PHE A 54 -8.95 15.32 -15.20
CA PHE A 54 -9.15 14.08 -14.46
C PHE A 54 -10.26 14.20 -13.41
N ASN A 55 -11.27 13.34 -13.53
CA ASN A 55 -12.28 13.10 -12.51
C ASN A 55 -11.89 11.86 -11.71
N ILE A 56 -11.47 12.03 -10.46
CA ILE A 56 -11.02 10.90 -9.63
C ILE A 56 -12.15 10.53 -8.66
N ILE A 57 -12.57 9.27 -8.71
CA ILE A 57 -13.55 8.69 -7.79
C ILE A 57 -12.80 7.68 -6.91
N THR A 58 -12.79 7.93 -5.61
CA THR A 58 -12.02 7.18 -4.60
C THR A 58 -12.95 6.41 -3.66
N HIS A 59 -12.39 5.49 -2.86
CA HIS A 59 -13.13 4.79 -1.80
C HIS A 59 -13.89 5.75 -0.87
N ALA A 60 -13.24 6.85 -0.46
CA ALA A 60 -13.81 7.84 0.45
C ALA A 60 -15.09 8.49 -0.11
N ASP A 61 -15.27 8.52 -1.43
CA ASP A 61 -16.49 9.05 -2.05
C ASP A 61 -17.70 8.14 -1.84
N TYR A 62 -17.49 6.82 -1.68
CA TYR A 62 -18.54 5.83 -1.46
C TYR A 62 -18.91 5.64 0.01
N GLU A 63 -18.11 6.20 0.93
CA GLU A 63 -18.27 5.95 2.37
C GLU A 63 -19.58 6.56 2.87
N VAL A 64 -20.51 5.70 3.28
CA VAL A 64 -21.81 6.11 3.80
C VAL A 64 -21.69 6.41 5.28
N SER A 65 -21.52 7.69 5.61
CA SER A 65 -21.53 8.18 6.99
C SER A 65 -22.26 9.52 7.09
N PRO A 66 -22.84 9.86 8.26
CA PRO A 66 -23.45 11.18 8.49
C PRO A 66 -22.47 12.35 8.21
N ARG A 67 -21.17 12.09 8.34
CA ARG A 67 -20.09 13.06 8.12
C ARG A 67 -19.69 13.21 6.64
N ASN A 68 -20.13 12.31 5.75
CA ASN A 68 -19.81 12.32 4.32
C ASN A 68 -21.03 12.54 3.40
N LEU A 69 -22.13 13.09 3.92
CA LEU A 69 -23.34 13.40 3.12
C LEU A 69 -23.02 14.30 1.91
N GLY A 70 -22.12 15.28 2.08
CA GLY A 70 -21.66 16.13 0.99
C GLY A 70 -20.81 15.41 -0.06
N GLY A 71 -20.00 14.43 0.35
CA GLY A 71 -19.22 13.59 -0.55
C GLY A 71 -20.11 12.67 -1.38
N LEU A 72 -21.09 12.02 -0.73
CA LEU A 72 -22.13 11.23 -1.41
C LEU A 72 -22.91 12.09 -2.41
N LEU A 73 -23.34 13.30 -2.02
CA LEU A 73 -24.04 14.20 -2.94
C LEU A 73 -23.16 14.54 -4.14
N LYS A 74 -21.88 14.86 -3.94
CA LYS A 74 -20.92 15.11 -5.03
C LYS A 74 -20.69 13.87 -5.90
N LEU A 75 -20.67 12.67 -5.31
CA LEU A 75 -20.52 11.41 -6.03
C LEU A 75 -21.69 11.20 -7.01
N PHE A 76 -22.93 11.33 -6.53
CA PHE A 76 -24.14 11.11 -7.34
C PHE A 76 -24.47 12.27 -8.28
N THR A 77 -23.88 13.46 -8.09
CA THR A 77 -24.09 14.62 -8.97
C THR A 77 -22.85 14.89 -9.84
N ILE A 78 -21.89 15.67 -9.32
CA ILE A 78 -20.74 16.18 -10.06
C ILE A 78 -19.87 15.04 -10.60
N LYS A 79 -19.50 14.05 -9.77
CA LYS A 79 -18.62 12.97 -10.22
C LYS A 79 -19.31 12.02 -11.19
N ALA A 80 -20.59 11.70 -10.98
CA ALA A 80 -21.40 10.94 -11.94
C ALA A 80 -21.54 11.67 -13.28
N PHE A 81 -21.80 12.98 -13.28
CA PHE A 81 -21.84 13.80 -14.51
C PHE A 81 -20.50 13.82 -15.24
N ARG A 82 -19.41 14.06 -14.50
CA ARG A 82 -18.05 14.07 -15.05
C ARG A 82 -17.65 12.71 -15.62
N MET A 83 -18.10 11.62 -14.99
CA MET A 83 -17.91 10.26 -15.50
C MET A 83 -18.73 10.02 -16.77
N ALA A 84 -20.01 10.41 -16.79
CA ALA A 84 -20.90 10.25 -17.95
C ALA A 84 -20.45 11.03 -19.19
N THR A 85 -19.68 12.10 -18.99
CA THR A 85 -19.11 12.92 -20.07
C THR A 85 -17.64 12.62 -20.35
N SER A 86 -17.05 11.59 -19.73
CA SER A 86 -15.65 11.20 -19.97
C SER A 86 -15.49 10.42 -21.27
N SER A 87 -14.41 10.69 -22.00
CA SER A 87 -13.99 9.89 -23.14
C SER A 87 -13.37 8.56 -22.72
N HIS A 88 -12.69 8.53 -21.56
CA HIS A 88 -12.05 7.34 -21.03
C HIS A 88 -12.37 7.17 -19.54
N ILE A 89 -12.60 5.93 -19.14
CA ILE A 89 -12.83 5.54 -17.76
C ILE A 89 -11.84 4.42 -17.44
N PHE A 90 -10.87 4.70 -16.57
CA PHE A 90 -9.90 3.71 -16.10
C PHE A 90 -10.31 3.18 -14.72
N LEU A 91 -10.26 1.85 -14.56
CA LEU A 91 -10.62 1.13 -13.35
C LEU A 91 -9.40 0.36 -12.83
N ASN A 92 -9.22 0.27 -11.50
CA ASN A 92 -8.22 -0.63 -10.90
C ASN A 92 -8.83 -1.83 -10.16
N ASP A 93 -10.15 -1.88 -10.04
CA ASP A 93 -10.88 -2.91 -9.31
C ASP A 93 -12.28 -3.11 -9.92
N ASN A 94 -13.02 -4.07 -9.40
CA ASN A 94 -14.38 -4.36 -9.81
C ASN A 94 -15.32 -3.19 -9.51
N PHE A 95 -15.86 -2.60 -10.57
CA PHE A 95 -16.83 -1.52 -10.51
C PHE A 95 -18.22 -2.00 -10.94
N LEU A 96 -18.91 -2.71 -10.04
CA LEU A 96 -20.22 -3.33 -10.31
C LEU A 96 -21.34 -2.38 -10.81
N PRO A 97 -21.38 -1.06 -10.49
CA PRO A 97 -22.34 -0.14 -11.12
C PRO A 97 -22.27 -0.15 -12.65
N LEU A 98 -21.11 -0.47 -13.21
CA LEU A 98 -20.89 -0.60 -14.65
C LEU A 98 -21.90 -1.56 -15.30
N GLY A 99 -22.33 -2.63 -14.62
CA GLY A 99 -23.30 -3.59 -15.16
C GLY A 99 -24.70 -3.02 -15.42
N TYR A 100 -25.00 -1.83 -14.90
CA TYR A 100 -26.30 -1.15 -15.05
C TYR A 100 -26.20 0.18 -15.84
N MET A 101 -24.99 0.56 -16.23
CA MET A 101 -24.71 1.79 -16.95
C MET A 101 -24.94 1.63 -18.46
N LYS A 102 -25.40 2.69 -19.11
CA LYS A 102 -25.54 2.78 -20.56
C LYS A 102 -24.48 3.75 -21.08
N LEU A 103 -23.35 3.20 -21.51
CA LEU A 103 -22.21 3.99 -22.01
C LEU A 103 -22.52 4.61 -23.38
N SER A 104 -21.73 5.61 -23.76
CA SER A 104 -21.67 6.16 -25.11
C SER A 104 -20.66 5.35 -25.93
N ASP A 105 -20.87 5.20 -27.23
CA ASP A 105 -19.90 4.56 -28.13
C ASP A 105 -18.59 5.36 -28.26
N GLU A 106 -18.62 6.65 -27.87
CA GLU A 106 -17.44 7.53 -27.78
C GLU A 106 -16.64 7.34 -26.48
N THR A 107 -17.17 6.62 -25.49
CA THR A 107 -16.52 6.38 -24.19
C THR A 107 -15.84 5.02 -24.17
N LYS A 108 -14.56 4.99 -23.79
CA LYS A 108 -13.78 3.76 -23.60
C LYS A 108 -13.61 3.42 -22.12
N VAL A 109 -13.96 2.20 -21.74
CA VAL A 109 -13.77 1.68 -20.38
C VAL A 109 -12.62 0.68 -20.35
N VAL A 110 -11.62 0.98 -19.53
CA VAL A 110 -10.36 0.23 -19.46
C VAL A 110 -10.15 -0.29 -18.03
N GLN A 111 -10.15 -1.60 -17.87
CA GLN A 111 -9.84 -2.27 -16.61
C GLN A 111 -8.32 -2.52 -16.53
N LEU A 112 -7.64 -1.82 -15.61
CA LEU A 112 -6.21 -1.99 -15.36
C LEU A 112 -5.92 -3.13 -14.38
N TRP A 113 -6.90 -3.45 -13.53
CA TRP A 113 -6.73 -4.29 -12.34
C TRP A 113 -5.67 -3.77 -11.36
N HIS A 114 -5.67 -4.28 -10.13
CA HIS A 114 -4.75 -3.85 -9.06
C HIS A 114 -3.65 -4.87 -8.80
N GLY A 115 -3.93 -6.16 -9.02
CA GLY A 115 -2.99 -7.25 -8.79
C GLY A 115 -2.22 -7.61 -10.06
N MET A 116 -0.93 -7.29 -10.11
CA MET A 116 -0.10 -7.73 -11.24
C MET A 116 0.05 -9.26 -11.27
N GLY A 117 0.08 -9.83 -12.47
CA GLY A 117 0.23 -11.27 -12.67
C GLY A 117 -1.05 -12.06 -12.40
N SER A 118 -0.92 -13.38 -12.29
CA SER A 118 -2.03 -14.29 -12.04
C SER A 118 -1.56 -15.53 -11.27
N PHE A 119 -0.99 -15.30 -10.09
CA PHE A 119 -0.49 -16.40 -9.26
C PHE A 119 -1.64 -17.28 -8.75
N LYS A 120 -2.62 -16.67 -8.09
CA LYS A 120 -3.88 -17.30 -7.65
C LYS A 120 -5.05 -16.94 -8.57
N LYS A 121 -6.11 -17.75 -8.54
CA LYS A 121 -7.39 -17.39 -9.17
C LYS A 121 -8.01 -16.16 -8.52
N PHE A 122 -8.67 -15.34 -9.32
CA PHE A 122 -9.38 -14.14 -8.87
C PHE A 122 -10.61 -13.86 -9.74
N GLY A 123 -11.46 -12.95 -9.27
CA GLY A 123 -12.68 -12.56 -9.99
C GLY A 123 -13.58 -13.75 -10.25
N GLY A 124 -14.16 -13.82 -11.45
CA GLY A 124 -15.02 -14.90 -11.91
C GLY A 124 -14.37 -16.30 -11.93
N SER A 125 -13.03 -16.40 -11.88
CA SER A 125 -12.36 -17.70 -11.75
C SER A 125 -12.43 -18.31 -10.35
N SER A 126 -12.69 -17.49 -9.33
CA SER A 126 -12.76 -17.93 -7.92
C SER A 126 -14.11 -17.61 -7.26
N GLU A 127 -15.01 -16.91 -7.95
CA GLU A 127 -16.33 -16.54 -7.44
C GLU A 127 -17.30 -17.71 -7.61
N THR A 128 -17.99 -18.08 -6.53
CA THR A 128 -18.95 -19.18 -6.51
C THR A 128 -20.39 -18.69 -6.42
N ASN A 129 -20.61 -17.41 -6.08
CA ASN A 129 -21.95 -16.84 -5.98
C ASN A 129 -22.52 -16.49 -7.37
N PRO A 130 -23.62 -17.15 -7.81
CA PRO A 130 -24.19 -16.92 -9.13
C PRO A 130 -24.67 -15.48 -9.39
N GLU A 131 -25.16 -14.77 -8.38
CA GLU A 131 -25.61 -13.38 -8.53
C GLU A 131 -24.42 -12.43 -8.72
N VAL A 132 -23.32 -12.66 -8.00
CA VAL A 132 -22.08 -11.89 -8.19
C VAL A 132 -21.49 -12.15 -9.58
N LEU A 133 -21.45 -13.41 -10.03
CA LEU A 133 -21.02 -13.76 -11.39
C LEU A 133 -21.85 -13.06 -12.47
N LYS A 134 -23.17 -12.95 -12.26
CA LYS A 134 -24.07 -12.24 -13.17
C LYS A 134 -23.79 -10.74 -13.22
N GLU A 135 -23.55 -10.10 -12.06
CA GLU A 135 -23.15 -8.69 -12.01
C GLU A 135 -21.78 -8.45 -12.66
N LEU A 136 -20.79 -9.31 -12.38
CA LEU A 136 -19.47 -9.25 -13.01
C LEU A 136 -19.57 -9.37 -14.53
N LYS A 137 -20.32 -10.36 -15.04
CA LYS A 137 -20.54 -10.54 -16.48
C LYS A 137 -21.22 -9.32 -17.12
N ALA A 138 -22.18 -8.71 -16.42
CA ALA A 138 -22.82 -7.47 -16.88
C ALA A 138 -21.83 -6.29 -16.93
N ALA A 139 -20.99 -6.13 -15.91
CA ALA A 139 -19.95 -5.10 -15.88
C ALA A 139 -18.91 -5.31 -17.00
N THR A 140 -18.46 -6.54 -17.24
CA THR A 140 -17.51 -6.88 -18.30
C THR A 140 -18.06 -6.61 -19.70
N LYS A 141 -19.37 -6.76 -19.91
CA LYS A 141 -20.01 -6.39 -21.19
C LYS A 141 -19.73 -4.92 -21.54
N ASN A 142 -19.76 -4.06 -20.53
CA ASN A 142 -19.50 -2.62 -20.60
C ASN A 142 -18.03 -2.24 -20.41
N THR A 143 -17.11 -3.20 -20.37
CA THR A 143 -15.65 -2.97 -20.35
C THR A 143 -15.11 -3.20 -21.75
N ASP A 144 -14.43 -2.21 -22.35
CA ASP A 144 -13.85 -2.36 -23.69
C ASP A 144 -12.59 -3.22 -23.64
N HIS A 145 -11.66 -2.86 -22.77
CA HIS A 145 -10.36 -3.52 -22.66
C HIS A 145 -10.02 -3.86 -21.21
N ILE A 146 -9.29 -4.96 -21.04
CA ILE A 146 -8.69 -5.41 -19.78
C ILE A 146 -7.19 -5.48 -20.00
N LEU A 147 -6.41 -4.77 -19.21
CA LEU A 147 -4.96 -4.80 -19.34
C LEU A 147 -4.39 -5.96 -18.52
N ALA A 148 -3.40 -6.63 -19.10
CA ALA A 148 -2.62 -7.68 -18.45
C ALA A 148 -1.12 -7.43 -18.62
N SER A 149 -0.33 -7.92 -17.67
CA SER A 149 1.12 -7.74 -17.66
C SER A 149 1.88 -8.68 -18.62
N SER A 150 1.25 -9.79 -19.04
CA SER A 150 1.88 -10.76 -19.95
C SER A 150 0.88 -11.53 -20.82
N GLU A 151 1.29 -11.85 -22.04
CA GLU A 151 0.62 -12.81 -22.92
C GLU A 151 0.46 -14.19 -22.28
N ASN A 152 1.40 -14.63 -21.44
CA ASN A 152 1.36 -15.93 -20.78
C ASN A 152 0.16 -16.11 -19.84
N ILE A 153 -0.37 -15.00 -19.34
CA ILE A 153 -1.48 -14.95 -18.39
C ILE A 153 -2.76 -14.37 -19.00
N ARG A 154 -2.76 -14.08 -20.32
CA ARG A 154 -3.90 -13.49 -21.02
C ARG A 154 -5.19 -14.30 -20.82
N ASP A 155 -5.09 -15.62 -20.92
CA ASP A 155 -6.23 -16.52 -20.73
C ASP A 155 -6.75 -16.48 -19.28
N ASN A 156 -5.87 -16.29 -18.30
CA ASN A 156 -6.25 -16.22 -16.89
C ASN A 156 -7.05 -14.94 -16.62
N TYR A 157 -6.66 -13.82 -17.22
CA TYR A 157 -7.41 -12.56 -17.15
C TYR A 157 -8.75 -12.66 -17.87
N ALA A 158 -8.78 -13.25 -19.07
CA ALA A 158 -10.03 -13.46 -19.81
C ALA A 158 -11.04 -14.27 -18.98
N GLU A 159 -10.58 -15.34 -18.34
CA GLU A 159 -11.39 -16.14 -17.43
C GLU A 159 -11.82 -15.36 -16.18
N ALA A 160 -10.88 -14.70 -15.50
CA ALA A 160 -11.13 -13.95 -14.27
C ALA A 160 -12.17 -12.84 -14.45
N PHE A 161 -12.18 -12.19 -15.60
CA PHE A 161 -13.14 -11.13 -15.91
C PHE A 161 -14.36 -11.63 -16.68
N ILE A 162 -14.49 -12.93 -16.97
CA ILE A 162 -15.60 -13.50 -17.76
C ILE A 162 -15.71 -12.77 -19.11
N ALA A 163 -14.55 -12.53 -19.74
CA ALA A 163 -14.40 -11.71 -20.93
C ALA A 163 -13.92 -12.55 -22.13
N PRO A 164 -14.32 -12.19 -23.35
CA PRO A 164 -13.64 -12.65 -24.55
C PRO A 164 -12.16 -12.28 -24.49
N LYS A 165 -11.31 -13.18 -24.97
CA LYS A 165 -9.85 -13.04 -24.91
C LYS A 165 -9.34 -11.80 -25.66
N GLU A 166 -10.06 -11.39 -26.70
CA GLU A 166 -9.76 -10.25 -27.56
C GLU A 166 -9.86 -8.92 -26.80
N LYS A 167 -10.63 -8.88 -25.70
CA LYS A 167 -10.68 -7.72 -24.81
C LYS A 167 -9.43 -7.59 -23.93
N VAL A 168 -8.61 -8.64 -23.81
CA VAL A 168 -7.43 -8.64 -22.94
C VAL A 168 -6.20 -8.18 -23.73
N ILE A 169 -5.67 -7.02 -23.36
CA ILE A 169 -4.53 -6.36 -24.01
C ILE A 169 -3.30 -6.48 -23.12
N CYS A 170 -2.25 -7.15 -23.63
CA CYS A 170 -1.02 -7.40 -22.88
C CYS A 170 0.02 -6.31 -23.15
N ILE A 171 -0.01 -5.26 -22.31
CA ILE A 171 0.84 -4.07 -22.45
C ILE A 171 1.48 -3.66 -21.13
N GLY A 172 1.79 -4.62 -20.26
CA GLY A 172 2.46 -4.37 -18.98
C GLY A 172 1.54 -3.78 -17.90
N CYS A 173 2.13 -3.36 -16.78
CA CYS A 173 1.40 -2.86 -15.62
C CYS A 173 2.03 -1.54 -15.12
N PRO A 174 1.39 -0.37 -15.31
CA PRO A 174 1.97 0.94 -14.97
C PRO A 174 2.55 1.06 -13.55
N GLN A 175 1.92 0.44 -12.55
CA GLN A 175 2.41 0.52 -11.17
C GLN A 175 3.81 -0.08 -10.94
N VAL A 176 4.27 -0.99 -11.81
CA VAL A 176 5.59 -1.62 -11.64
C VAL A 176 6.72 -0.88 -12.32
N ASP A 177 6.42 0.16 -13.10
CA ASP A 177 7.44 1.10 -13.57
C ASP A 177 8.26 1.65 -12.40
N TYR A 178 7.63 1.74 -11.21
CA TYR A 178 8.28 2.07 -9.96
C TYR A 178 9.56 1.25 -9.71
N PHE A 179 9.61 -0.06 -10.00
CA PHE A 179 10.79 -0.87 -9.67
C PHE A 179 11.99 -0.65 -10.60
N PHE A 180 11.76 -0.06 -11.78
CA PHE A 180 12.78 0.16 -12.81
C PHE A 180 13.33 1.58 -12.83
N ARG A 181 12.71 2.50 -12.08
CA ARG A 181 13.22 3.87 -11.88
C ARG A 181 14.40 3.88 -10.91
N GLU A 182 15.23 4.89 -11.05
CA GLU A 182 16.32 5.14 -10.11
C GLU A 182 15.76 5.64 -8.76
N HIS A 183 16.18 4.99 -7.68
CA HIS A 183 15.79 5.33 -6.31
C HIS A 183 17.00 5.38 -5.41
N ASP A 184 17.00 6.32 -4.47
CA ASP A 184 17.99 6.35 -3.38
C ASP A 184 17.59 5.37 -2.26
N ILE A 185 17.77 4.08 -2.54
CA ILE A 185 17.47 3.00 -1.59
C ILE A 185 18.33 3.15 -0.32
N ALA A 186 19.55 3.70 -0.43
CA ALA A 186 20.43 3.90 0.72
C ALA A 186 19.85 4.96 1.67
N ALA A 187 19.39 6.10 1.16
CA ALA A 187 18.72 7.12 1.96
C ALA A 187 17.44 6.58 2.61
N TRP A 188 16.65 5.76 1.90
CA TRP A 188 15.46 5.15 2.49
C TRP A 188 15.76 4.15 3.60
N LYS A 189 16.83 3.36 3.45
CA LYS A 189 17.32 2.47 4.51
C LYS A 189 17.83 3.28 5.71
N GLU A 190 18.50 4.41 5.50
CA GLU A 190 18.94 5.30 6.59
C GLU A 190 17.73 5.91 7.31
N GLU A 191 16.75 6.45 6.57
CA GLU A 191 15.47 6.97 7.13
C GLU A 191 14.76 5.90 7.97
N LEU A 192 14.67 4.67 7.47
CA LEU A 192 14.05 3.57 8.21
C LEU A 192 14.86 3.21 9.47
N SER A 193 16.18 3.35 9.42
CA SER A 193 17.08 3.05 10.55
C SER A 193 17.02 4.08 11.66
N GLU A 194 16.50 5.28 11.42
CA GLU A 194 16.19 6.24 12.49
C GLU A 194 15.10 5.67 13.42
N ARG A 195 14.14 4.93 12.86
CA ARG A 195 13.07 4.27 13.61
C ARG A 195 13.48 2.90 14.16
N TYR A 196 14.35 2.19 13.44
CA TYR A 196 14.81 0.84 13.80
C TYR A 196 16.34 0.76 13.75
N PRO A 197 17.08 1.33 14.73
CA PRO A 197 18.54 1.38 14.69
C PRO A 197 19.22 0.00 14.59
N GLU A 198 18.58 -1.03 15.13
CA GLU A 198 19.01 -2.42 15.12
C GLU A 198 19.04 -3.07 13.72
N MET A 199 18.49 -2.39 12.71
CA MET A 199 18.59 -2.81 11.29
C MET A 199 19.96 -2.51 10.68
N LYS A 200 20.74 -1.59 11.25
CA LYS A 200 22.01 -1.13 10.65
C LYS A 200 22.98 -2.30 10.47
N GLY A 201 23.50 -2.43 9.26
CA GLY A 201 24.44 -3.50 8.88
C GLY A 201 23.80 -4.87 8.63
N LYS A 202 22.48 -5.02 8.76
CA LYS A 202 21.76 -6.27 8.54
C LYS A 202 21.03 -6.30 7.20
N LYS A 203 20.79 -7.50 6.69
CA LYS A 203 19.90 -7.72 5.53
C LYS A 203 18.44 -7.64 5.96
N LEU A 204 17.62 -6.99 5.17
CA LEU A 204 16.20 -6.79 5.47
C LEU A 204 15.37 -7.97 4.96
N VAL A 205 14.65 -8.62 5.86
CA VAL A 205 13.76 -9.74 5.56
C VAL A 205 12.33 -9.27 5.79
N LEU A 206 11.47 -9.38 4.77
CA LEU A 206 10.07 -9.01 4.88
C LEU A 206 9.20 -10.27 4.92
N TYR A 207 8.49 -10.49 6.03
CA TYR A 207 7.41 -11.45 6.12
C TYR A 207 6.08 -10.78 5.75
N ALA A 208 5.44 -11.25 4.68
CA ALA A 208 4.21 -10.68 4.13
C ALA A 208 3.18 -11.79 3.75
N PRO A 209 2.54 -12.42 4.76
CA PRO A 209 1.58 -13.49 4.52
C PRO A 209 0.26 -12.99 3.92
N THR A 210 -0.45 -13.87 3.21
CA THR A 210 -1.75 -13.56 2.61
C THR A 210 -2.86 -13.52 3.67
N PHE A 211 -3.82 -12.60 3.54
CA PHE A 211 -5.03 -12.61 4.36
C PHE A 211 -5.87 -13.87 4.10
N ARG A 212 -6.35 -14.54 5.15
CA ARG A 212 -7.19 -15.74 5.05
C ARG A 212 -8.66 -15.37 4.97
N GLY A 213 -9.10 -14.35 5.72
CA GLY A 213 -10.51 -13.94 5.77
C GLY A 213 -11.36 -14.76 6.72
N GLU A 214 -10.72 -15.58 7.55
CA GLU A 214 -11.33 -16.37 8.61
C GLU A 214 -10.52 -16.09 9.88
N GLU A 215 -11.15 -15.55 10.92
CA GLU A 215 -10.45 -15.06 12.12
C GLU A 215 -9.53 -16.12 12.74
N GLU A 216 -9.96 -17.39 12.75
CA GLU A 216 -9.15 -18.52 13.23
C GLU A 216 -7.86 -18.70 12.42
N HIS A 217 -7.95 -18.64 11.09
CA HIS A 217 -6.80 -18.83 10.21
C HIS A 217 -5.92 -17.58 10.13
N ASP A 218 -6.51 -16.38 10.29
CA ASP A 218 -5.76 -15.13 10.38
C ASP A 218 -4.94 -15.03 11.68
N LYS A 219 -5.39 -15.64 12.79
CA LYS A 219 -4.59 -15.77 14.02
C LYS A 219 -3.37 -16.66 13.82
N LYS A 220 -3.54 -17.79 13.10
CA LYS A 220 -2.47 -18.74 12.81
C LYS A 220 -1.29 -18.14 12.04
N LEU A 221 -1.49 -17.07 11.26
CA LEU A 221 -0.42 -16.40 10.48
C LEU A 221 0.76 -15.93 11.34
N LEU A 222 0.47 -15.50 12.57
CA LEU A 222 1.48 -15.03 13.53
C LEU A 222 1.90 -16.15 14.48
N GLU A 223 0.97 -17.00 14.91
CA GLU A 223 1.27 -18.14 15.79
C GLU A 223 2.20 -19.16 15.11
N ALA A 224 2.06 -19.35 13.80
CA ALA A 224 2.91 -20.26 13.04
C ALA A 224 4.32 -19.68 12.79
N PHE A 225 4.54 -18.39 12.98
CA PHE A 225 5.84 -17.76 12.76
C PHE A 225 6.53 -17.56 14.12
N ASP A 226 7.51 -18.39 14.44
CA ASP A 226 8.28 -18.27 15.69
C ASP A 226 9.33 -17.16 15.56
N PHE A 227 8.95 -15.95 15.99
CA PHE A 227 9.76 -14.74 15.95
C PHE A 227 11.01 -14.85 16.84
N ASP A 228 10.92 -15.53 17.98
CA ASP A 228 12.04 -15.67 18.91
C ASP A 228 13.10 -16.61 18.32
N ALA A 229 12.68 -17.72 17.70
CA ALA A 229 13.58 -18.59 16.96
C ALA A 229 14.25 -17.86 15.78
N PHE A 230 13.50 -17.03 15.02
CA PHE A 230 14.09 -16.22 13.96
C PHE A 230 15.16 -15.29 14.51
N GLN A 231 14.84 -14.54 15.57
CA GLN A 231 15.73 -13.54 16.14
C GLN A 231 16.99 -14.19 16.73
N LYS A 232 16.83 -15.33 17.41
CA LYS A 232 17.94 -16.10 17.98
C LYS A 232 18.88 -16.64 16.91
N GLU A 233 18.33 -17.22 15.84
CA GLU A 233 19.12 -17.96 14.86
C GLU A 233 19.64 -17.11 13.70
N LEU A 234 18.94 -16.02 13.36
CA LEU A 234 19.21 -15.17 12.19
C LEU A 234 19.37 -13.68 12.53
N GLY A 235 18.94 -13.24 13.71
CA GLY A 235 18.87 -11.82 14.07
C GLY A 235 20.22 -11.08 14.13
N LYS A 236 21.35 -11.79 14.10
CA LYS A 236 22.68 -11.20 13.97
C LYS A 236 22.90 -10.57 12.59
N ASP A 237 22.50 -11.28 11.53
CA ASP A 237 22.77 -10.90 10.13
C ASP A 237 21.52 -10.36 9.42
N TYR A 238 20.34 -10.64 9.96
CA TYR A 238 19.05 -10.32 9.36
C TYR A 238 18.18 -9.48 10.29
N PHE A 239 17.42 -8.55 9.70
CA PHE A 239 16.42 -7.73 10.38
C PHE A 239 15.04 -8.07 9.84
N LEU A 240 14.15 -8.55 10.72
CA LEU A 240 12.82 -8.99 10.35
C LEU A 240 11.80 -7.85 10.38
N MET A 241 11.15 -7.67 9.25
CA MET A 241 10.01 -6.77 9.05
C MET A 241 8.76 -7.60 8.78
N VAL A 242 7.64 -7.23 9.38
CA VAL A 242 6.36 -7.93 9.23
C VAL A 242 5.33 -6.98 8.62
N ARG A 243 4.69 -7.41 7.54
CA ARG A 243 3.58 -6.68 6.93
C ARG A 243 2.37 -7.59 6.79
N LEU A 244 1.36 -7.34 7.61
CA LEU A 244 0.07 -8.02 7.52
C LEU A 244 -0.88 -7.28 6.58
N HIS A 245 -2.02 -7.91 6.28
CA HIS A 245 -3.10 -7.24 5.58
C HIS A 245 -3.76 -6.19 6.50
N PRO A 246 -4.20 -5.02 6.00
CA PRO A 246 -4.80 -3.97 6.83
C PRO A 246 -6.05 -4.39 7.63
N GLN A 247 -6.74 -5.45 7.20
CA GLN A 247 -7.88 -6.03 7.93
C GLN A 247 -7.46 -6.90 9.12
N ILE A 248 -6.21 -7.34 9.18
CA ILE A 248 -5.64 -8.00 10.35
C ILE A 248 -5.12 -6.90 11.26
N GLN A 249 -5.54 -6.92 12.53
CA GLN A 249 -5.13 -5.93 13.52
C GLN A 249 -3.60 -5.88 13.62
N SER A 250 -3.00 -4.73 13.27
CA SER A 250 -1.55 -4.52 13.30
C SER A 250 -0.95 -4.69 14.71
N ALA A 251 -1.76 -4.51 15.76
CA ALA A 251 -1.40 -4.72 17.16
C ALA A 251 -1.02 -6.17 17.53
N LYS A 252 -1.22 -7.14 16.63
CA LYS A 252 -0.85 -8.54 16.86
C LYS A 252 0.61 -8.86 16.52
N VAL A 253 1.29 -7.99 15.77
CA VAL A 253 2.73 -8.15 15.48
C VAL A 253 3.53 -7.90 16.77
N PRO A 254 4.45 -8.79 17.17
CA PRO A 254 5.27 -8.58 18.37
C PRO A 254 6.09 -7.29 18.31
N ASP A 255 6.22 -6.60 19.44
CA ASP A 255 7.04 -5.37 19.54
C ASP A 255 8.54 -5.61 19.30
N THR A 256 8.96 -6.88 19.33
CA THR A 256 10.34 -7.31 19.07
C THR A 256 10.74 -7.28 17.59
N VAL A 257 9.79 -7.05 16.67
CA VAL A 257 10.03 -7.01 15.22
C VAL A 257 9.43 -5.76 14.57
N ALA A 258 9.93 -5.41 13.39
CA ALA A 258 9.52 -4.18 12.72
C ALA A 258 8.13 -4.33 12.07
N ASN A 259 7.10 -3.71 12.65
CA ASN A 259 5.76 -3.72 12.06
C ASN A 259 5.62 -2.71 10.89
N MET A 260 5.53 -3.25 9.67
CA MET A 260 5.40 -2.53 8.41
C MET A 260 3.99 -2.63 7.81
N THR A 261 2.99 -3.08 8.58
CA THR A 261 1.59 -3.19 8.13
C THR A 261 1.04 -1.85 7.61
N ASP A 262 1.31 -0.77 8.36
CA ASP A 262 0.87 0.59 8.02
C ASP A 262 1.90 1.38 7.20
N TYR A 263 2.96 0.72 6.71
CA TYR A 263 3.95 1.39 5.86
C TYR A 263 3.28 1.88 4.57
N PRO A 264 3.30 3.20 4.26
CA PRO A 264 2.43 3.78 3.23
C PRO A 264 2.71 3.29 1.80
N ASN A 265 3.98 3.09 1.44
CA ASN A 265 4.37 2.70 0.09
C ASN A 265 5.00 1.30 0.09
N VAL A 266 4.21 0.30 -0.31
CA VAL A 266 4.64 -1.11 -0.38
C VAL A 266 5.80 -1.29 -1.35
N ARG A 267 5.83 -0.59 -2.48
CA ARG A 267 6.91 -0.74 -3.48
C ARG A 267 8.23 -0.18 -2.98
N LYS A 268 8.21 0.95 -2.25
CA LYS A 268 9.38 1.48 -1.51
C LYS A 268 9.91 0.42 -0.54
N LEU A 269 9.02 -0.20 0.24
CA LEU A 269 9.39 -1.28 1.16
C LEU A 269 10.04 -2.47 0.44
N LEU A 270 9.43 -2.95 -0.65
CA LEU A 270 9.97 -4.04 -1.47
C LEU A 270 11.34 -3.72 -2.06
N CYS A 271 11.60 -2.47 -2.49
CA CYS A 271 12.92 -2.07 -3.00
C CYS A 271 14.02 -2.14 -1.93
N MET A 272 13.68 -1.91 -0.66
CA MET A 272 14.62 -2.02 0.47
C MET A 272 14.84 -3.47 0.92
N THR A 273 13.84 -4.33 0.76
CA THR A 273 13.88 -5.74 1.16
C THR A 273 14.94 -6.53 0.39
N ASP A 274 15.72 -7.35 1.10
CA ASP A 274 16.70 -8.27 0.54
C ASP A 274 16.12 -9.68 0.34
N ILE A 275 15.30 -10.17 1.29
CA ILE A 275 14.59 -11.45 1.21
C ILE A 275 13.10 -11.25 1.49
N LEU A 276 12.24 -11.73 0.60
CA LEU A 276 10.79 -11.79 0.81
C LEU A 276 10.38 -13.17 1.30
N ILE A 277 9.73 -13.24 2.45
CA ILE A 277 8.98 -14.40 2.92
C ILE A 277 7.50 -14.14 2.65
N ALA A 278 6.93 -14.83 1.68
CA ALA A 278 5.53 -14.75 1.29
C ALA A 278 4.87 -16.13 1.41
N ASP A 279 3.65 -16.29 0.92
CA ASP A 279 2.96 -17.59 0.82
C ASP A 279 2.24 -17.72 -0.54
N TYR A 280 0.98 -17.27 -0.62
CA TYR A 280 0.10 -17.36 -1.77
C TYR A 280 -0.22 -15.98 -2.36
N SER A 281 0.63 -14.99 -2.07
CA SER A 281 0.39 -13.58 -2.35
C SER A 281 0.93 -13.14 -3.71
N SER A 282 0.19 -12.25 -4.39
CA SER A 282 0.67 -11.57 -5.60
C SER A 282 1.86 -10.64 -5.35
N ILE A 283 2.18 -10.34 -4.08
CA ILE A 283 3.39 -9.58 -3.73
C ILE A 283 4.68 -10.29 -4.20
N ALA A 284 4.67 -11.63 -4.27
CA ALA A 284 5.77 -12.41 -4.82
C ALA A 284 5.96 -12.15 -6.33
N VAL A 285 4.87 -11.88 -7.06
CA VAL A 285 4.93 -11.51 -8.48
C VAL A 285 5.60 -10.16 -8.65
N GLU A 286 5.21 -9.14 -7.88
CA GLU A 286 5.85 -7.82 -7.93
C GLU A 286 7.32 -7.88 -7.51
N TYR A 287 7.63 -8.58 -6.41
CA TYR A 287 9.00 -8.69 -5.91
C TYR A 287 9.92 -9.49 -6.84
N SER A 288 9.39 -10.43 -7.62
CA SER A 288 10.17 -11.20 -8.60
C SER A 288 10.84 -10.31 -9.67
N LEU A 289 10.29 -9.12 -9.95
CA LEU A 289 10.89 -8.14 -10.86
C LEU A 289 12.22 -7.57 -10.34
N LEU A 290 12.44 -7.57 -9.03
CA LEU A 290 13.71 -7.16 -8.43
C LEU A 290 14.80 -8.25 -8.56
N ASN A 291 14.43 -9.45 -9.01
CA ASN A 291 15.30 -10.62 -9.15
C ASN A 291 16.05 -10.96 -7.84
N ARG A 292 15.31 -10.98 -6.72
CA ARG A 292 15.81 -11.22 -5.36
C ARG A 292 15.19 -12.45 -4.72
N GLN A 293 15.72 -12.85 -3.57
CA GLN A 293 15.33 -14.08 -2.89
C GLN A 293 13.88 -14.05 -2.41
N ILE A 294 13.12 -15.07 -2.80
CA ILE A 294 11.74 -15.31 -2.33
C ILE A 294 11.72 -16.68 -1.63
N ILE A 295 11.06 -16.76 -0.48
CA ILE A 295 10.75 -18.00 0.23
C ILE A 295 9.24 -18.04 0.43
N LEU A 296 8.60 -19.18 0.16
CA LEU A 296 7.18 -19.37 0.39
C LEU A 296 6.95 -20.13 1.69
N TYR A 297 6.56 -19.42 2.75
CA TYR A 297 6.21 -19.98 4.05
C TYR A 297 4.74 -20.44 4.08
N ALA A 298 4.51 -21.68 3.67
CA ALA A 298 3.19 -22.26 3.42
C ALA A 298 2.75 -23.21 4.55
N PHE A 299 2.77 -22.73 5.79
CA PHE A 299 2.47 -23.55 6.98
C PHE A 299 1.07 -24.18 6.99
N ASP A 300 0.12 -23.62 6.23
CA ASP A 300 -1.26 -24.05 6.12
C ASP A 300 -1.63 -24.52 4.70
N LYS A 301 -0.64 -25.01 3.93
CA LYS A 301 -0.78 -25.38 2.52
C LYS A 301 -1.97 -26.28 2.22
N GLU A 302 -2.15 -27.35 3.01
CA GLU A 302 -3.25 -28.30 2.83
C GLU A 302 -4.61 -27.63 2.96
N TRP A 303 -4.77 -26.81 4.01
CA TRP A 303 -5.98 -26.04 4.24
C TRP A 303 -6.20 -25.02 3.12
N TYR A 304 -5.17 -24.27 2.73
CA TYR A 304 -5.30 -23.23 1.71
C TYR A 304 -5.72 -23.81 0.36
N LEU A 305 -5.14 -24.96 -0.03
CA LEU A 305 -5.48 -25.67 -1.26
C LEU A 305 -6.87 -26.33 -1.21
N SER A 306 -7.39 -26.64 -0.01
CA SER A 306 -8.74 -27.20 0.17
C SER A 306 -9.85 -26.16 -0.02
N LYS A 307 -9.56 -24.88 0.29
CA LYS A 307 -10.46 -23.76 0.01
C LYS A 307 -10.40 -23.53 -1.48
N ASP A 308 -11.53 -23.47 -2.16
CA ASP A 308 -11.67 -23.35 -3.64
C ASP A 308 -11.16 -21.99 -4.23
N ARG A 309 -10.10 -21.41 -3.65
CA ARG A 309 -9.27 -20.31 -4.15
C ARG A 309 -8.08 -20.91 -4.89
N GLY A 310 -8.35 -21.74 -5.90
CA GLY A 310 -7.31 -22.49 -6.61
C GLY A 310 -6.26 -21.60 -7.30
N PHE A 311 -5.18 -22.22 -7.77
CA PHE A 311 -4.15 -21.56 -8.57
C PHE A 311 -4.43 -21.74 -10.07
N TYR A 312 -3.94 -20.81 -10.91
CA TYR A 312 -3.99 -21.01 -12.37
C TYR A 312 -2.94 -22.00 -12.87
N PHE A 313 -1.87 -22.14 -12.11
CA PHE A 313 -0.73 -23.03 -12.37
C PHE A 313 -0.49 -23.92 -11.15
N ASP A 314 0.18 -25.05 -11.36
CA ASP A 314 0.65 -25.93 -10.30
C ASP A 314 1.57 -25.15 -9.33
N TYR A 315 1.09 -24.92 -8.10
CA TYR A 315 1.75 -24.07 -7.12
C TYR A 315 3.18 -24.54 -6.82
N GLU A 316 3.37 -25.83 -6.59
CA GLU A 316 4.68 -26.39 -6.20
C GLU A 316 5.70 -26.31 -7.34
N LYS A 317 5.25 -26.50 -8.58
CA LYS A 317 6.13 -26.46 -9.75
C LYS A 317 6.44 -25.05 -10.24
N THR A 318 5.56 -24.11 -9.97
CA THR A 318 5.70 -22.73 -10.47
C THR A 318 6.16 -21.73 -9.41
N ALA A 319 6.28 -22.14 -8.15
CA ALA A 319 6.77 -21.29 -7.07
C ALA A 319 8.11 -20.61 -7.42
N PRO A 320 8.25 -19.29 -7.18
CA PRO A 320 9.49 -18.55 -7.44
C PRO A 320 10.65 -18.92 -6.51
N GLY A 321 10.40 -19.72 -5.47
CA GLY A 321 11.39 -20.04 -4.45
C GLY A 321 11.06 -21.34 -3.71
N PRO A 322 11.89 -21.73 -2.72
CA PRO A 322 11.61 -22.85 -1.84
C PRO A 322 10.27 -22.67 -1.12
N ILE A 323 9.53 -23.77 -1.01
CA ILE A 323 8.32 -23.86 -0.19
C ILE A 323 8.72 -24.55 1.11
N VAL A 324 8.46 -23.89 2.24
CA VAL A 324 8.75 -24.41 3.58
C VAL A 324 7.50 -24.28 4.45
N GLU A 325 7.27 -25.26 5.32
CA GLU A 325 5.99 -25.39 6.06
C GLU A 325 6.15 -25.18 7.57
N ASN A 326 7.38 -25.08 8.07
CA ASN A 326 7.67 -24.83 9.48
C ASN A 326 8.91 -23.95 9.67
N MET A 327 9.06 -23.42 10.90
CA MET A 327 10.10 -22.47 11.23
C MET A 327 11.51 -23.02 11.05
N LYS A 328 11.73 -24.30 11.37
CA LYS A 328 13.05 -24.93 11.26
C LYS A 328 13.52 -24.94 9.80
N ASP A 329 12.65 -25.37 8.89
CA ASP A 329 12.95 -25.41 7.46
C ASP A 329 13.16 -24.01 6.89
N LEU A 330 12.42 -23.01 7.39
CA LEU A 330 12.64 -21.60 7.02
C LEU A 330 14.03 -21.10 7.45
N ILE A 331 14.45 -21.38 8.68
CA ILE A 331 15.78 -21.00 9.20
C ILE A 331 16.87 -21.72 8.42
N ASP A 332 16.74 -23.03 8.22
CA ASP A 332 17.71 -23.84 7.50
C ASP A 332 17.83 -23.38 6.05
N CYS A 333 16.71 -23.02 5.41
CA CYS A 333 16.70 -22.44 4.08
C CYS A 333 17.52 -21.14 4.00
N ILE A 334 17.33 -20.22 4.97
CA ILE A 334 18.05 -18.94 5.00
C ILE A 334 19.54 -19.12 5.31
N LYS A 335 19.89 -19.95 6.29
CA LYS A 335 21.29 -20.22 6.67
C LYS A 335 22.06 -20.87 5.52
N ASN A 336 21.45 -21.86 4.88
CA ASN A 336 22.09 -22.64 3.82
C ASN A 336 21.88 -22.03 2.42
N LYS A 337 21.19 -20.89 2.32
CA LYS A 337 20.93 -20.16 1.07
C LYS A 337 20.26 -21.03 0.00
N GLN A 338 19.25 -21.80 0.41
CA GLN A 338 18.56 -22.80 -0.41
C GLN A 338 17.51 -22.17 -1.34
N TRP A 339 17.93 -21.32 -2.26
CA TRP A 339 17.07 -20.72 -3.27
C TRP A 339 17.69 -20.77 -4.66
N ASP A 340 16.84 -20.75 -5.68
CA ASP A 340 17.23 -20.74 -7.07
C ASP A 340 16.71 -19.46 -7.73
N ILE A 341 17.61 -18.52 -8.02
CA ILE A 341 17.26 -17.25 -8.65
C ILE A 341 16.75 -17.45 -10.08
N ALA A 342 17.15 -18.53 -10.76
CA ALA A 342 16.59 -18.84 -12.08
C ALA A 342 15.09 -19.17 -12.00
N LYS A 343 14.59 -19.69 -10.88
CA LYS A 343 13.14 -19.86 -10.66
C LYS A 343 12.44 -18.53 -10.47
N VAL A 344 13.04 -17.57 -9.76
CA VAL A 344 12.49 -16.21 -9.61
C VAL A 344 12.39 -15.53 -10.97
N GLU A 345 13.44 -15.59 -11.78
CA GLU A 345 13.46 -15.01 -13.13
C GLU A 345 12.41 -15.67 -14.04
N LYS A 346 12.34 -17.01 -14.05
CA LYS A 346 11.31 -17.76 -14.78
C LYS A 346 9.89 -17.37 -14.36
N PHE A 347 9.65 -17.23 -13.06
CA PHE A 347 8.37 -16.79 -12.52
C PHE A 347 8.05 -15.35 -12.90
N ALA A 348 9.02 -14.45 -12.90
CA ALA A 348 8.85 -13.07 -13.34
C ALA A 348 8.43 -13.02 -14.82
N HIS A 349 9.08 -13.80 -15.69
CA HIS A 349 8.73 -13.92 -17.12
C HIS A 349 7.40 -14.62 -17.39
N LEU A 350 6.96 -15.53 -16.51
CA LEU A 350 5.62 -16.10 -16.59
C LEU A 350 4.56 -14.99 -16.42
N HIS A 351 4.83 -14.00 -15.58
CA HIS A 351 3.84 -12.98 -15.24
C HIS A 351 4.04 -11.64 -15.96
N ASN A 352 5.19 -11.39 -16.61
CA ASN A 352 5.52 -10.11 -17.21
C ASN A 352 6.24 -10.26 -18.56
N ASP A 353 5.79 -9.48 -19.55
CA ASP A 353 6.47 -9.39 -20.85
C ASP A 353 7.51 -8.26 -20.89
N TYR A 354 7.37 -7.25 -20.02
CA TYR A 354 8.20 -6.05 -20.01
C TYR A 354 8.93 -5.89 -18.67
N PHE A 355 10.19 -5.49 -18.75
CA PHE A 355 11.09 -5.27 -17.62
C PHE A 355 11.73 -3.88 -17.76
N ASP A 356 10.89 -2.85 -17.80
CA ASP A 356 11.23 -1.45 -17.98
C ASP A 356 10.28 -0.53 -17.22
N ASP A 357 10.60 0.77 -17.18
CA ASP A 357 9.79 1.82 -16.54
C ASP A 357 8.78 2.48 -17.51
N LYS A 358 8.37 1.78 -18.58
CA LYS A 358 7.62 2.35 -19.70
C LYS A 358 6.19 1.85 -19.83
N SER A 359 5.62 1.24 -18.80
CA SER A 359 4.26 0.72 -18.87
C SER A 359 3.20 1.80 -18.92
N ALA A 360 3.33 2.87 -18.14
CA ALA A 360 2.47 4.03 -18.25
C ALA A 360 2.56 4.66 -19.66
N GLU A 361 3.78 4.78 -20.20
CA GLU A 361 4.03 5.26 -21.56
C GLU A 361 3.31 4.42 -22.61
N ARG A 362 3.45 3.08 -22.55
CA ARG A 362 2.77 2.15 -23.47
C ARG A 362 1.25 2.29 -23.41
N VAL A 363 0.67 2.46 -22.21
CA VAL A 363 -0.78 2.67 -22.05
C VAL A 363 -1.21 4.01 -22.64
N VAL A 364 -0.49 5.09 -22.35
CA VAL A 364 -0.80 6.43 -22.88
C VAL A 364 -0.66 6.46 -24.40
N ASP A 365 0.36 5.82 -24.97
CA ASP A 365 0.53 5.71 -26.42
C ASP A 365 -0.60 4.91 -27.07
N TYR A 366 -1.04 3.82 -26.44
CA TYR A 366 -2.12 2.99 -26.96
C TYR A 366 -3.43 3.76 -27.13
N TYR A 367 -3.81 4.55 -26.12
CA TYR A 367 -5.10 5.25 -26.12
C TYR A 367 -5.03 6.68 -26.69
N PHE A 368 -3.87 7.34 -26.61
CA PHE A 368 -3.73 8.77 -26.89
C PHE A 368 -2.57 9.11 -27.84
N GLY A 369 -1.82 8.12 -28.35
CA GLY A 369 -0.60 8.33 -29.13
C GLY A 369 -0.76 8.74 -30.59
N ASN A 370 -1.94 9.16 -31.04
CA ASN A 370 -2.22 9.69 -32.40
C ASN A 370 -1.59 8.86 -33.55
N GLY A 371 -1.66 7.52 -33.48
CA GLY A 371 -1.16 6.64 -34.54
C GLY A 371 0.32 6.24 -34.43
N LYS A 372 1.01 6.57 -33.33
CA LYS A 372 2.25 5.87 -32.98
C LYS A 372 1.91 4.39 -32.79
N LYS A 373 2.43 3.54 -33.67
CA LYS A 373 2.38 2.07 -33.48
C LYS A 373 2.96 1.78 -32.11
N LEU A 374 2.22 0.99 -31.31
CA LEU A 374 2.78 0.35 -30.13
C LEU A 374 4.14 -0.28 -30.48
N PRO A 375 5.09 -0.34 -29.53
CA PRO A 375 6.33 -1.11 -29.71
C PRO A 375 6.11 -2.56 -30.17
N ASN A 376 4.88 -3.09 -30.10
CA ASN A 376 4.52 -4.41 -30.64
C ASN A 376 4.21 -4.43 -32.15
N SER A 377 4.88 -3.59 -32.95
CA SER A 377 5.09 -3.90 -34.37
C SER A 377 6.50 -4.45 -34.66
N ALA A 378 7.38 -4.47 -33.65
CA ALA A 378 8.63 -5.21 -33.71
C ALA A 378 8.43 -6.55 -32.97
N SER A 379 8.32 -7.64 -33.75
CA SER A 379 8.25 -9.05 -33.34
C SER A 379 7.75 -9.31 -31.91
N GLU A 380 6.51 -9.77 -31.77
CA GLU A 380 6.01 -10.40 -30.55
C GLU A 380 7.15 -11.21 -29.91
N PRO A 381 7.55 -10.94 -28.65
CA PRO A 381 8.52 -11.80 -27.99
C PRO A 381 7.97 -13.21 -28.11
N LYS A 382 8.76 -14.13 -28.69
CA LYS A 382 8.33 -15.53 -28.84
C LYS A 382 7.83 -15.96 -27.47
N PRO A 383 6.55 -16.29 -27.35
CA PRO A 383 5.98 -16.40 -26.03
C PRO A 383 6.68 -17.56 -25.33
N PHE A 384 7.14 -17.35 -24.09
CA PHE A 384 7.66 -18.40 -23.20
C PHE A 384 6.55 -19.42 -22.83
N TYR A 385 5.40 -19.30 -23.48
CA TYR A 385 4.11 -19.91 -23.21
C TYR A 385 4.10 -21.43 -23.27
N GLU A 386 4.84 -22.04 -24.18
CA GLU A 386 4.81 -23.50 -24.37
C GLU A 386 5.38 -24.23 -23.15
N GLU A 387 6.47 -23.74 -22.54
CA GLU A 387 7.07 -24.37 -21.35
C GLU A 387 6.10 -24.38 -20.17
N TRP A 388 5.27 -23.35 -20.02
CA TRP A 388 4.36 -23.24 -18.87
C TRP A 388 3.03 -23.95 -19.02
N ASN A 389 2.62 -24.26 -20.25
CA ASN A 389 1.34 -24.92 -20.51
C ASN A 389 1.22 -26.27 -19.79
N GLN A 390 2.33 -26.99 -19.59
CA GLN A 390 2.34 -28.25 -18.84
C GLN A 390 1.95 -28.11 -17.35
N TYR A 391 2.15 -26.94 -16.77
CA TYR A 391 1.84 -26.67 -15.36
C TYR A 391 0.39 -26.20 -15.16
N ARG A 392 -0.38 -26.01 -16.24
CA ARG A 392 -1.83 -25.75 -16.15
C ARG A 392 -2.58 -27.05 -15.80
N PRO A 393 -3.72 -26.96 -15.08
CA PRO A 393 -4.62 -28.10 -14.87
C PRO A 393 -4.96 -28.78 -16.18
N LYS A 394 -5.09 -30.12 -16.21
CA LYS A 394 -5.24 -30.91 -17.46
C LYS A 394 -6.33 -30.37 -18.40
N HIS A 395 -7.48 -29.96 -17.87
CA HIS A 395 -8.60 -29.41 -18.64
C HIS A 395 -8.34 -27.99 -19.21
N ARG A 396 -7.30 -27.30 -18.75
CA ARG A 396 -6.89 -25.95 -19.19
C ARG A 396 -5.60 -25.94 -19.99
N ARG A 397 -4.93 -27.08 -20.14
CA ARG A 397 -3.76 -27.18 -21.00
C ARG A 397 -4.22 -26.89 -22.42
N LYS A 398 -3.62 -25.89 -23.08
CA LYS A 398 -3.84 -25.70 -24.50
C LYS A 398 -3.40 -26.97 -25.21
N ARG A 399 -4.30 -27.51 -26.02
CA ARG A 399 -3.94 -28.49 -27.04
C ARG A 399 -2.96 -27.76 -27.97
N ASN A 400 -1.77 -28.33 -28.14
CA ASN A 400 -0.73 -27.79 -29.02
C ASN A 400 -1.39 -27.40 -30.36
N PRO A 401 -1.07 -26.28 -31.02
CA PRO A 401 -1.57 -26.02 -32.37
C PRO A 401 -1.30 -27.23 -33.30
N ASP A 402 -0.18 -27.93 -33.07
CA ASP A 402 0.18 -29.17 -33.76
C ASP A 402 -0.66 -30.42 -33.37
N SER A 403 -1.47 -30.36 -32.31
CA SER A 403 -2.39 -31.45 -31.95
C SER A 403 -3.72 -31.40 -32.71
N ILE A 404 -4.01 -30.29 -33.41
CA ILE A 404 -5.04 -30.29 -34.46
C ILE A 404 -4.52 -31.10 -35.65
N SER A 405 -3.23 -31.00 -36.00
CA SER A 405 -2.63 -31.85 -37.03
C SER A 405 -2.49 -33.32 -36.63
N GLN A 406 -2.32 -33.66 -35.34
CA GLN A 406 -2.33 -35.06 -34.90
C GLN A 406 -3.74 -35.66 -34.96
N ASN A 407 -4.79 -34.92 -34.58
CA ASN A 407 -6.18 -35.36 -34.77
C ASN A 407 -6.60 -35.43 -36.25
N ILE A 408 -5.98 -34.65 -37.13
CA ILE A 408 -6.16 -34.77 -38.58
C ILE A 408 -5.44 -36.02 -39.11
N PHE A 409 -4.28 -36.39 -38.58
CA PHE A 409 -3.56 -37.62 -38.98
C PHE A 409 -4.16 -38.91 -38.38
N ASP A 410 -4.70 -38.87 -37.18
CA ASP A 410 -5.39 -40.01 -36.56
C ASP A 410 -6.79 -40.23 -37.19
N ASN A 411 -7.41 -39.16 -37.70
CA ASN A 411 -8.62 -39.26 -38.54
C ASN A 411 -8.31 -39.54 -40.03
N ALA A 412 -7.08 -39.32 -40.50
CA ALA A 412 -6.65 -39.61 -41.88
C ALA A 412 -5.94 -40.98 -42.04
N SER A 413 -5.60 -41.67 -40.95
CA SER A 413 -4.98 -43.01 -40.99
C SER A 413 -5.96 -44.16 -40.66
N GLY A 414 -7.26 -43.86 -40.55
CA GLY A 414 -8.31 -44.86 -40.76
C GLY A 414 -8.24 -46.10 -39.88
N LYS A 415 -7.98 -45.97 -38.58
CA LYS A 415 -8.22 -47.05 -37.62
C LYS A 415 -9.48 -46.78 -36.79
N SER A 416 -10.64 -47.07 -37.36
CA SER A 416 -11.80 -47.50 -36.57
C SER A 416 -12.05 -48.98 -36.82
N GLN A 417 -12.20 -49.74 -35.73
CA GLN A 417 -12.61 -51.13 -35.77
C GLN A 417 -13.97 -51.26 -36.47
N ASN A 418 -14.00 -52.15 -37.46
CA ASN A 418 -15.18 -52.74 -38.12
C ASN A 418 -15.98 -51.87 -39.11
N GLY A 419 -15.69 -52.10 -40.41
CA GLY A 419 -16.75 -52.35 -41.40
C GLY A 419 -16.99 -51.30 -42.49
N LYS A 420 -16.30 -51.47 -43.63
CA LYS A 420 -16.53 -50.92 -45.00
C LYS A 420 -16.33 -49.40 -45.23
N LEU A 421 -15.35 -49.11 -46.08
CA LEU A 421 -15.10 -47.80 -46.72
C LEU A 421 -16.06 -47.60 -47.92
N PRO A 422 -16.54 -46.37 -48.20
CA PRO A 422 -17.05 -46.02 -49.52
C PRO A 422 -15.88 -45.77 -50.48
N GLU A 423 -15.87 -46.47 -51.60
CA GLU A 423 -15.03 -46.16 -52.75
C GLU A 423 -15.45 -44.79 -53.32
N LYS A 424 -14.55 -43.81 -53.20
CA LYS A 424 -14.26 -42.70 -54.13
C LYS A 424 -13.67 -41.56 -53.31
N TRP A 425 -12.35 -41.41 -53.36
CA TRP A 425 -11.57 -40.15 -53.42
C TRP A 425 -10.09 -40.51 -53.35
N ALA A 426 -9.56 -41.05 -54.45
CA ALA A 426 -8.13 -41.10 -54.70
C ALA A 426 -7.86 -40.17 -55.88
N THR A 427 -7.26 -39.01 -55.62
CA THR A 427 -6.59 -38.21 -56.66
C THR A 427 -5.20 -37.79 -56.16
N GLN A 428 -4.29 -37.66 -57.13
CA GLN A 428 -2.83 -37.45 -57.02
C GLN A 428 -2.39 -36.26 -56.14
N ASP A 429 -3.31 -35.41 -55.69
CA ASP A 429 -3.05 -34.20 -54.90
C ASP A 429 -2.51 -34.50 -53.48
N ALA A 430 -2.84 -35.66 -52.91
CA ALA A 430 -2.38 -36.04 -51.57
C ALA A 430 -0.88 -36.39 -51.52
N GLU A 431 -0.35 -37.04 -52.57
CA GLU A 431 1.08 -37.38 -52.64
C GLU A 431 1.95 -36.16 -52.94
N GLU A 432 1.48 -35.22 -53.76
CA GLU A 432 2.19 -33.95 -54.00
C GLU A 432 2.23 -33.07 -52.74
N ALA A 433 1.15 -33.03 -51.95
CA ALA A 433 1.11 -32.28 -50.69
C ALA A 433 2.08 -32.84 -49.64
N VAL A 434 2.22 -34.16 -49.53
CA VAL A 434 3.16 -34.82 -48.61
C VAL A 434 4.61 -34.58 -49.02
N ASN A 435 4.93 -34.72 -50.32
CA ASN A 435 6.28 -34.49 -50.84
C ASN A 435 6.72 -33.02 -50.72
N SER A 436 5.79 -32.08 -50.94
CA SER A 436 6.01 -30.63 -50.71
C SER A 436 6.29 -30.33 -49.24
N TRP A 437 5.54 -30.93 -48.32
CA TRP A 437 5.71 -30.76 -46.88
C TRP A 437 7.04 -31.31 -46.35
N GLU A 438 7.49 -32.48 -46.83
CA GLU A 438 8.80 -33.04 -46.45
C GLU A 438 9.98 -32.20 -46.93
N SER A 439 9.88 -31.66 -48.15
CA SER A 439 10.88 -30.74 -48.72
C SER A 439 11.05 -29.47 -47.86
N GLU A 440 9.94 -28.88 -47.42
CA GLU A 440 9.93 -27.67 -46.61
C GLU A 440 10.46 -27.92 -45.19
N ARG A 441 10.16 -29.10 -44.62
CA ARG A 441 10.69 -29.55 -43.32
C ARG A 441 12.20 -29.77 -43.34
N LYS A 442 12.74 -30.27 -44.45
CA LYS A 442 14.20 -30.40 -44.67
C LYS A 442 14.89 -29.04 -44.75
N LYS A 443 14.28 -28.05 -45.40
CA LYS A 443 14.78 -26.67 -45.45
C LYS A 443 14.77 -26.00 -44.07
N GLN A 444 13.71 -26.20 -43.27
CA GLN A 444 13.63 -25.65 -41.92
C GLN A 444 14.70 -26.22 -40.97
N ARG A 445 14.97 -27.53 -41.02
CA ARG A 445 16.05 -28.15 -40.23
C ARG A 445 17.43 -27.58 -40.57
N LYS A 446 17.73 -27.36 -41.85
CA LYS A 446 18.98 -26.72 -42.29
C LYS A 446 19.11 -25.28 -41.76
N ARG A 447 18.01 -24.50 -41.77
CA ARG A 447 18.00 -23.13 -41.23
C ARG A 447 18.20 -23.10 -39.71
N GLN A 448 17.61 -24.05 -38.97
CA GLN A 448 17.83 -24.17 -37.53
C GLN A 448 19.28 -24.55 -37.18
N GLN A 449 19.88 -25.50 -37.92
CA GLN A 449 21.29 -25.85 -37.72
C GLN A 449 22.24 -24.69 -38.06
N GLN A 450 21.94 -23.89 -39.08
CA GLN A 450 22.71 -22.68 -39.39
C GLN A 450 22.59 -21.62 -38.29
N LYS A 451 21.39 -21.41 -37.72
CA LYS A 451 21.20 -20.48 -36.59
C LYS A 451 21.95 -20.94 -35.34
N ALA A 452 21.94 -22.23 -35.02
CA ALA A 452 22.68 -22.77 -33.89
C ALA A 452 24.20 -22.53 -34.04
N ARG A 453 24.75 -22.82 -35.23
CA ARG A 453 26.17 -22.54 -35.54
C ARG A 453 26.52 -21.05 -35.46
N MET A 454 25.60 -20.16 -35.85
CA MET A 454 25.80 -18.72 -35.77
C MET A 454 25.77 -18.21 -34.32
N GLN A 455 24.87 -18.74 -33.48
CA GLN A 455 24.83 -18.42 -32.05
C GLN A 455 26.07 -18.91 -31.31
N GLU A 456 26.60 -20.08 -31.67
CA GLU A 456 27.82 -20.62 -31.08
C GLU A 456 29.04 -19.77 -31.45
N LYS A 457 29.14 -19.31 -32.71
CA LYS A 457 30.16 -18.33 -33.12
C LYS A 457 30.03 -17.00 -32.38
N LEU A 458 28.81 -16.51 -32.15
CA LEU A 458 28.57 -15.28 -31.38
C LEU A 458 29.00 -15.45 -29.91
N LYS A 459 28.71 -16.60 -29.29
CA LYS A 459 29.17 -16.91 -27.93
C LYS A 459 30.70 -16.92 -27.84
N GLN A 460 31.38 -17.52 -28.82
CA GLN A 460 32.85 -17.54 -28.86
C GLN A 460 33.45 -16.14 -29.06
N GLN A 461 32.86 -15.32 -29.93
CA GLN A 461 33.29 -13.91 -30.10
C GLN A 461 33.06 -13.09 -28.83
N THR A 462 31.92 -13.26 -28.17
CA THR A 462 31.60 -12.54 -26.93
C THR A 462 32.55 -12.94 -25.80
N ALA A 463 32.90 -14.22 -25.68
CA ALA A 463 33.88 -14.72 -24.71
C ALA A 463 35.29 -14.14 -24.96
N ASN A 464 35.71 -14.02 -26.23
CA ASN A 464 37.01 -13.44 -26.58
C ASN A 464 37.07 -11.92 -26.32
N ILE A 465 35.99 -11.19 -26.61
CA ILE A 465 35.87 -9.76 -26.28
C ILE A 465 35.91 -9.55 -24.76
N THR A 466 35.29 -10.45 -23.99
CA THR A 466 35.26 -10.39 -22.52
C THR A 466 36.65 -10.66 -21.94
N LYS A 467 37.39 -11.65 -22.49
CA LYS A 467 38.79 -11.90 -22.12
C LYS A 467 39.71 -10.71 -22.44
N GLN A 468 39.52 -10.03 -23.58
CA GLN A 468 40.29 -8.83 -23.92
C GLN A 468 39.95 -7.63 -23.03
N LYS A 469 38.68 -7.43 -22.68
CA LYS A 469 38.26 -6.38 -21.72
C LYS A 469 38.83 -6.62 -20.32
N ASN A 470 38.84 -7.86 -19.83
CA ASN A 470 39.42 -8.18 -18.53
C ASN A 470 40.95 -7.97 -18.49
N LYS A 471 41.65 -8.21 -19.61
CA LYS A 471 43.10 -7.93 -19.72
C LYS A 471 43.41 -6.42 -19.76
N LYS A 472 42.53 -5.60 -20.37
CA LYS A 472 42.62 -4.11 -20.35
C LYS A 472 42.28 -3.53 -18.97
N ASN A 473 41.29 -4.08 -18.28
CA ASN A 473 40.89 -3.62 -16.94
C ASN A 473 41.96 -3.89 -15.87
N ASN A 474 42.66 -5.03 -15.91
CA ASN A 474 43.72 -5.31 -14.94
C ASN A 474 44.92 -4.34 -15.06
N ASN A 475 45.23 -3.85 -16.27
CA ASN A 475 46.27 -2.83 -16.45
C ASN A 475 45.80 -1.44 -15.95
N PHE A 476 44.50 -1.13 -16.08
CA PHE A 476 43.91 0.13 -15.62
C PHE A 476 43.81 0.21 -14.08
N ILE A 477 43.50 -0.92 -13.42
CA ILE A 477 43.41 -1.02 -11.95
C ILE A 477 44.78 -0.79 -11.31
N SER A 478 45.87 -1.28 -11.92
CA SER A 478 47.24 -1.04 -11.42
C SER A 478 47.69 0.44 -11.49
N GLY A 479 47.07 1.24 -12.36
CA GLY A 479 47.31 2.68 -12.48
C GLY A 479 46.50 3.52 -11.49
N ILE A 480 45.30 3.06 -11.12
CA ILE A 480 44.40 3.75 -10.18
C ILE A 480 44.94 3.67 -8.75
N ASP A 481 45.55 2.55 -8.34
CA ASP A 481 46.08 2.41 -6.98
C ASP A 481 47.29 3.31 -6.70
N LYS A 482 48.08 3.64 -7.73
CA LYS A 482 49.16 4.65 -7.63
C LYS A 482 48.61 6.08 -7.46
N LEU A 483 47.48 6.40 -8.10
CA LEU A 483 46.81 7.71 -7.99
C LEU A 483 46.03 7.89 -6.67
N LYS A 484 45.46 6.81 -6.13
CA LYS A 484 44.76 6.82 -4.82
C LYS A 484 45.71 7.15 -3.66
N SER A 485 46.91 6.57 -3.62
CA SER A 485 47.88 6.83 -2.54
C SER A 485 48.37 8.29 -2.49
N LYS A 486 48.34 9.00 -3.63
CA LYS A 486 48.74 10.41 -3.74
C LYS A 486 47.60 11.34 -3.32
N LYS A 487 46.36 11.02 -3.71
CA LYS A 487 45.16 11.79 -3.38
C LYS A 487 44.76 11.69 -1.91
N GLU A 488 45.06 10.56 -1.27
CA GLU A 488 44.76 10.30 0.15
C GLU A 488 45.67 11.12 1.11
N LYS A 489 46.91 11.41 0.70
CA LYS A 489 47.82 12.31 1.43
C LYS A 489 47.39 13.77 1.36
N ASP A 490 46.85 14.22 0.22
CA ASP A 490 46.37 15.60 0.05
C ASP A 490 45.04 15.84 0.80
N ILE A 491 44.16 14.83 0.88
CA ILE A 491 42.89 14.90 1.62
C ILE A 491 43.12 14.98 3.14
N ASN A 492 44.10 14.25 3.67
CA ASN A 492 44.41 14.30 5.11
C ASN A 492 45.01 15.65 5.54
N LYS A 493 45.80 16.28 4.66
CA LYS A 493 46.33 17.64 4.90
C LYS A 493 45.22 18.70 4.89
N GLN A 494 44.22 18.56 4.01
CA GLN A 494 43.05 19.45 3.98
C GLN A 494 42.07 19.23 5.14
N LYS A 495 41.97 18.01 5.69
CA LYS A 495 41.14 17.73 6.88
C LYS A 495 41.71 18.38 8.14
N GLN A 496 43.03 18.38 8.34
CA GLN A 496 43.66 19.03 9.51
C GLN A 496 43.46 20.55 9.53
N LEU A 497 43.55 21.21 8.38
CA LEU A 497 43.28 22.65 8.25
C LEU A 497 41.79 23.03 8.43
N LYS A 498 40.86 22.09 8.17
CA LYS A 498 39.42 22.31 8.39
C LYS A 498 38.99 22.12 9.84
N LEU A 499 39.64 21.22 10.60
CA LEU A 499 39.35 21.03 12.02
C LEU A 499 39.74 22.24 12.87
N GLN A 500 40.88 22.88 12.58
CA GLN A 500 41.31 24.09 13.31
C GLN A 500 40.39 25.29 13.10
N ASN A 501 39.80 25.44 11.92
CA ASN A 501 38.85 26.52 11.63
C ASN A 501 37.41 26.23 12.14
N GLN A 502 37.09 25.00 12.54
CA GLN A 502 35.77 24.62 13.06
C GLN A 502 35.62 24.87 14.57
N GLU A 503 36.71 24.82 15.33
CA GLU A 503 36.68 25.06 16.78
C GLU A 503 36.41 26.54 17.13
N GLU A 504 36.95 27.48 16.36
CA GLU A 504 36.74 28.93 16.55
C GLU A 504 35.35 29.43 16.14
N LYS A 505 34.63 28.70 15.28
CA LYS A 505 33.28 29.06 14.81
C LYS A 505 32.15 28.59 15.74
N SER A 506 32.40 27.49 16.48
CA SER A 506 31.40 26.80 17.30
C SER A 506 30.90 27.59 18.52
N THR A 507 31.66 28.57 19.00
CA THR A 507 31.37 29.31 20.25
C THR A 507 30.51 30.55 20.07
N LYS A 508 30.34 31.05 18.83
CA LYS A 508 29.47 32.21 18.53
C LYS A 508 28.12 31.84 17.89
N GLU A 509 28.05 30.72 17.17
CA GLU A 509 26.82 30.28 16.48
C GLU A 509 25.76 29.69 17.45
N THR A 510 26.15 29.26 18.65
CA THR A 510 25.27 28.54 19.60
C THR A 510 24.19 29.42 20.26
N SER A 511 24.43 30.72 20.43
CA SER A 511 23.47 31.61 21.12
C SER A 511 22.34 32.12 20.21
N GLU A 512 22.61 32.28 18.92
CA GLU A 512 21.61 32.76 17.94
C GLU A 512 20.72 31.62 17.42
N GLU A 513 21.28 30.40 17.22
CA GLU A 513 20.48 29.22 16.85
C GLU A 513 19.51 28.76 17.95
N ILE A 514 19.88 28.90 19.23
CA ILE A 514 18.97 28.58 20.35
C ILE A 514 17.80 29.57 20.42
N LYS A 515 18.04 30.84 20.06
CA LYS A 515 16.99 31.88 19.99
C LYS A 515 16.05 31.64 18.80
N SER A 516 16.62 31.34 17.62
CA SER A 516 15.88 31.01 16.39
C SER A 516 15.02 29.74 16.51
N ARG A 517 15.53 28.70 17.20
CA ARG A 517 14.78 27.45 17.45
C ARG A 517 13.57 27.62 18.38
N LYS A 518 13.56 28.65 19.24
CA LYS A 518 12.42 28.92 20.12
C LYS A 518 11.24 29.58 19.39
N GLU A 519 11.50 30.45 18.41
CA GLU A 519 10.46 31.22 17.71
C GLU A 519 9.57 30.39 16.76
N HIS A 520 9.90 29.13 16.46
CA HIS A 520 9.18 28.32 15.46
C HIS A 520 8.78 26.91 15.96
N ARG A 521 8.74 26.66 17.28
CA ARG A 521 8.33 25.34 17.81
C ARG A 521 6.80 25.15 17.73
N MET A 522 6.40 24.05 17.09
CA MET A 522 4.99 23.64 17.04
C MET A 522 4.52 23.24 18.45
N LYS A 523 3.32 23.68 18.83
CA LYS A 523 2.65 23.25 20.07
C LYS A 523 1.57 22.22 19.78
N VAL A 524 1.30 21.34 20.73
CA VAL A 524 0.25 20.31 20.61
C VAL A 524 -0.75 20.48 21.74
N ILE A 525 -2.03 20.58 21.40
CA ILE A 525 -3.12 20.68 22.37
C ILE A 525 -4.02 19.47 22.20
N VAL A 526 -4.10 18.65 23.24
CA VAL A 526 -4.81 17.37 23.25
C VAL A 526 -6.03 17.46 24.14
N GLY A 527 -7.19 17.12 23.59
CA GLY A 527 -8.43 16.93 24.35
C GLY A 527 -8.72 15.46 24.53
N LEU A 528 -8.87 15.00 25.77
CA LEU A 528 -9.24 13.62 26.06
C LEU A 528 -10.74 13.39 25.92
N GLY A 529 -11.11 12.19 25.49
CA GLY A 529 -12.48 11.75 25.25
C GLY A 529 -12.49 10.35 24.63
N ASN A 530 -13.65 9.72 24.61
CA ASN A 530 -13.87 8.46 23.90
C ASN A 530 -14.39 8.72 22.47
N PRO A 531 -13.88 7.97 21.46
CA PRO A 531 -14.39 8.00 20.10
C PRO A 531 -15.75 7.31 20.02
N THR A 532 -16.54 7.60 18.98
CA THR A 532 -17.94 7.19 18.69
C THR A 532 -19.01 8.15 19.20
N ASP A 533 -20.15 8.20 18.49
CA ASP A 533 -21.19 9.20 18.72
C ASP A 533 -21.94 8.99 20.05
N GLN A 534 -21.91 7.78 20.63
CA GLN A 534 -22.55 7.48 21.92
C GLN A 534 -21.95 8.25 23.11
N TYR A 535 -20.70 8.72 22.98
CA TYR A 535 -20.04 9.51 24.02
C TYR A 535 -20.09 11.02 23.76
N LYS A 536 -20.77 11.46 22.69
CA LYS A 536 -20.82 12.87 22.32
C LYS A 536 -21.55 13.68 23.38
N GLY A 537 -20.87 14.66 23.98
CA GLY A 537 -21.45 15.53 25.01
C GLY A 537 -21.55 14.90 26.39
N THR A 538 -20.89 13.77 26.63
CA THR A 538 -20.73 13.21 27.98
C THR A 538 -19.67 13.97 28.76
N ARG A 539 -19.67 13.85 30.10
CA ARG A 539 -18.68 14.49 30.97
C ARG A 539 -17.25 14.08 30.62
N HIS A 540 -17.04 12.81 30.29
CA HIS A 540 -15.73 12.28 29.93
C HIS A 540 -15.20 12.78 28.56
N ASN A 541 -16.07 13.37 27.74
CA ASN A 541 -15.72 13.97 26.46
C ASN A 541 -15.50 15.48 26.55
N VAL A 542 -15.38 16.05 27.76
CA VAL A 542 -15.15 17.50 27.94
C VAL A 542 -13.86 17.98 27.29
N GLY A 543 -12.81 17.14 27.25
CA GLY A 543 -11.57 17.47 26.54
C GLY A 543 -11.79 17.59 25.02
N TYR A 544 -12.59 16.72 24.42
CA TYR A 544 -13.00 16.85 23.03
C TYR A 544 -13.80 18.14 22.78
N MET A 545 -14.70 18.49 23.70
CA MET A 545 -15.51 19.72 23.62
C MET A 545 -14.62 20.97 23.70
N ALA A 546 -13.59 20.96 24.54
CA ALA A 546 -12.60 22.03 24.60
C ALA A 546 -11.83 22.16 23.28
N ILE A 547 -11.43 21.04 22.67
CA ILE A 547 -10.78 21.09 21.35
C ILE A 547 -11.71 21.61 20.26
N ASP A 548 -13.01 21.27 20.29
CA ASP A 548 -13.98 21.85 19.35
C ASP A 548 -14.10 23.36 19.52
N ARG A 549 -14.21 23.85 20.77
CA ARG A 549 -14.28 25.29 21.06
C ARG A 549 -13.02 26.02 20.60
N ILE A 550 -11.83 25.47 20.86
CA ILE A 550 -10.54 26.02 20.41
C ILE A 550 -10.46 26.05 18.89
N ALA A 551 -10.87 24.96 18.23
CA ALA A 551 -10.85 24.84 16.78
C ALA A 551 -11.78 25.85 16.10
N GLU A 552 -12.98 26.03 16.65
CA GLU A 552 -13.96 27.00 16.16
C GLU A 552 -13.47 28.44 16.30
N ALA A 553 -13.00 28.83 17.49
CA ALA A 553 -12.47 30.17 17.75
C ALA A 553 -11.30 30.54 16.83
N ASN A 554 -10.45 29.56 16.49
CA ASN A 554 -9.25 29.75 15.69
C ASN A 554 -9.40 29.32 14.21
N ARG A 555 -10.61 28.95 13.78
CA ARG A 555 -10.93 28.48 12.40
C ARG A 555 -10.03 27.33 11.93
N ILE A 556 -9.67 26.42 12.84
CA ILE A 556 -8.82 25.26 12.56
C ILE A 556 -9.72 24.07 12.19
N ASN A 557 -9.54 23.52 10.99
CA ASN A 557 -10.27 22.32 10.59
C ASN A 557 -9.60 21.05 11.13
N ILE A 558 -10.29 20.31 12.01
CA ILE A 558 -9.84 19.03 12.55
C ILE A 558 -10.47 17.90 11.74
N ASN A 559 -9.83 17.54 10.63
CA ASN A 559 -10.37 16.56 9.67
C ASN A 559 -9.34 15.51 9.21
N GLN A 560 -8.10 15.58 9.72
CA GLN A 560 -7.05 14.63 9.35
C GLN A 560 -7.02 13.47 10.33
N HIS A 561 -7.01 12.24 9.83
CA HIS A 561 -6.85 11.05 10.66
C HIS A 561 -5.39 10.62 10.64
N LYS A 562 -4.66 10.84 11.74
CA LYS A 562 -3.25 10.49 11.88
C LYS A 562 -2.94 10.14 13.33
N PHE A 563 -1.98 9.24 13.56
CA PHE A 563 -1.53 8.86 14.90
C PHE A 563 -2.66 8.32 15.82
N LYS A 564 -3.58 7.53 15.25
CA LYS A 564 -4.82 7.10 15.94
C LYS A 564 -5.62 8.27 16.54
N ALA A 565 -5.50 9.47 15.98
CA ALA A 565 -6.20 10.67 16.42
C ALA A 565 -6.84 11.40 15.23
N MET A 566 -7.86 12.20 15.54
CA MET A 566 -8.34 13.24 14.64
C MET A 566 -7.56 14.51 14.96
N VAL A 567 -6.89 15.06 13.95
CA VAL A 567 -5.99 16.20 14.12
C VAL A 567 -6.32 17.32 13.15
N GLY A 568 -6.00 18.54 13.57
CA GLY A 568 -6.07 19.75 12.74
C GLY A 568 -4.91 20.66 13.07
N SER A 569 -4.24 21.20 12.05
CA SER A 569 -3.14 22.14 12.23
C SER A 569 -3.57 23.55 11.85
N GLY A 570 -3.17 24.54 12.64
CA GLY A 570 -3.40 25.95 12.35
C GLY A 570 -2.45 26.85 13.12
N PHE A 571 -2.84 28.12 13.26
CA PHE A 571 -2.10 29.09 14.05
C PHE A 571 -3.00 29.61 15.18
N ILE A 572 -2.46 29.65 16.40
CA ILE A 572 -3.13 30.20 17.59
C ILE A 572 -2.12 31.16 18.23
N GLY A 573 -2.53 32.42 18.46
CA GLY A 573 -1.64 33.41 19.07
C GLY A 573 -0.35 33.69 18.29
N GLY A 574 -0.33 33.41 16.97
CA GLY A 574 0.86 33.53 16.12
C GLY A 574 1.73 32.26 16.03
N SER A 575 1.49 31.28 16.89
CA SER A 575 2.26 30.02 16.95
C SER A 575 1.58 28.91 16.17
N LYS A 576 2.36 28.03 15.52
CA LYS A 576 1.83 26.85 14.84
C LYS A 576 1.37 25.82 15.86
N VAL A 577 0.10 25.43 15.82
CA VAL A 577 -0.50 24.49 16.77
C VAL A 577 -1.12 23.30 16.05
N LEU A 578 -0.98 22.12 16.64
CA LEU A 578 -1.72 20.91 16.29
C LEU A 578 -2.76 20.62 17.38
N LEU A 579 -4.04 20.66 16.99
CA LEU A 579 -5.15 20.21 17.82
C LEU A 579 -5.36 18.71 17.64
N VAL A 580 -5.57 17.99 18.73
CA VAL A 580 -5.60 16.52 18.74
C VAL A 580 -6.77 16.00 19.56
N LYS A 581 -7.53 15.07 18.95
CA LYS A 581 -8.54 14.24 19.60
C LYS A 581 -8.17 12.77 19.43
N PRO A 582 -7.59 12.09 20.45
CA PRO A 582 -7.22 10.68 20.38
C PRO A 582 -8.42 9.80 20.06
N LEU A 583 -8.43 9.09 18.93
CA LEU A 583 -9.51 8.16 18.51
C LEU A 583 -9.33 6.76 19.12
N THR A 584 -8.60 6.67 20.22
CA THR A 584 -8.47 5.48 21.06
C THR A 584 -9.47 5.57 22.22
N TYR A 585 -9.81 4.45 22.85
CA TYR A 585 -10.52 4.52 24.14
C TYR A 585 -9.71 5.30 25.19
N MET A 586 -10.40 5.87 26.17
CA MET A 586 -9.81 6.79 27.15
C MET A 586 -8.54 6.21 27.79
N ASN A 587 -8.58 4.95 28.24
CA ASN A 587 -7.45 4.25 28.87
C ASN A 587 -6.26 3.98 27.93
N LEU A 588 -6.41 4.21 26.63
CA LEU A 588 -5.39 4.02 25.59
C LEU A 588 -4.95 5.36 24.96
N SER A 589 -5.35 6.50 25.53
CA SER A 589 -5.02 7.84 25.00
C SER A 589 -3.52 8.06 24.76
N GLY A 590 -2.64 7.47 25.58
CA GLY A 590 -1.19 7.58 25.42
C GLY A 590 -0.65 6.99 24.11
N GLU A 591 -1.33 5.99 23.54
CA GLU A 591 -0.96 5.39 22.25
C GLU A 591 -1.10 6.36 21.07
N SER A 592 -1.98 7.35 21.19
CA SER A 592 -2.15 8.38 20.17
C SER A 592 -1.14 9.51 20.35
N ILE A 593 -0.80 9.84 21.60
CA ILE A 593 0.03 11.01 21.91
C ILE A 593 1.53 10.74 21.70
N ARG A 594 2.03 9.55 22.06
CA ARG A 594 3.47 9.23 21.89
C ARG A 594 3.94 9.36 20.43
N PRO A 595 3.25 8.79 19.42
CA PRO A 595 3.65 8.97 18.02
C PRO A 595 3.60 10.42 17.53
N ILE A 596 2.72 11.26 18.09
CA ILE A 596 2.66 12.69 17.77
C ILE A 596 3.91 13.40 18.28
N MET A 597 4.31 13.13 19.52
CA MET A 597 5.54 13.68 20.09
C MET A 597 6.78 13.25 19.31
N ASP A 598 6.85 11.97 18.93
CA ASP A 598 7.96 11.42 18.14
C ASP A 598 8.05 12.07 16.76
N PHE A 599 6.93 12.15 16.05
CA PHE A 599 6.89 12.66 14.68
C PHE A 599 7.26 14.14 14.59
N TYR A 600 6.78 14.96 15.52
CA TYR A 600 7.05 16.40 15.53
C TYR A 600 8.27 16.79 16.37
N LYS A 601 8.99 15.80 16.95
CA LYS A 601 10.19 15.99 17.77
C LYS A 601 9.94 16.98 18.93
N LEU A 602 8.85 16.75 19.65
CA LEU A 602 8.36 17.64 20.70
C LEU A 602 8.87 17.25 22.08
N ASP A 603 9.05 18.25 22.94
CA ASP A 603 9.33 18.05 24.36
C ASP A 603 8.03 18.01 25.16
N LEU A 604 8.08 17.50 26.40
CA LEU A 604 6.92 17.48 27.30
C LEU A 604 6.36 18.88 27.60
N SER A 605 7.16 19.95 27.45
CA SER A 605 6.69 21.33 27.58
C SER A 605 5.87 21.82 26.39
N ASP A 606 5.90 21.11 25.25
CA ASP A 606 5.17 21.49 24.03
C ASP A 606 3.78 20.87 23.92
N ILE A 607 3.38 20.06 24.91
CA ILE A 607 2.06 19.44 24.97
C ILE A 607 1.21 20.01 26.11
N LEU A 608 -0.03 20.36 25.76
CA LEU A 608 -1.09 20.72 26.70
C LEU A 608 -2.18 19.66 26.65
N VAL A 609 -2.53 19.05 27.79
CA VAL A 609 -3.60 18.04 27.87
C VAL A 609 -4.82 18.59 28.62
N ILE A 610 -6.00 18.52 28.00
CA ILE A 610 -7.29 18.98 28.53
C ILE A 610 -8.19 17.76 28.79
N TYR A 611 -8.70 17.63 30.02
CA TYR A 611 -9.47 16.44 30.44
C TYR A 611 -10.38 16.72 31.63
N ASP A 612 -11.32 15.82 31.91
CA ASP A 612 -12.27 15.94 33.02
C ASP A 612 -11.64 15.65 34.40
N ASP A 613 -12.19 16.31 35.42
CA ASP A 613 -11.85 16.08 36.81
C ASP A 613 -13.10 16.11 37.69
N ILE A 614 -13.47 14.94 38.19
CA ILE A 614 -14.61 14.76 39.09
C ILE A 614 -14.44 15.47 40.44
N SER A 615 -13.20 15.78 40.85
CA SER A 615 -12.94 16.44 42.13
C SER A 615 -13.17 17.96 42.10
N LEU A 616 -13.51 18.50 40.93
CA LEU A 616 -13.78 19.91 40.71
C LEU A 616 -15.25 20.09 40.32
N GLU A 617 -15.89 21.11 40.88
CA GLU A 617 -17.28 21.47 40.55
C GLU A 617 -17.42 21.81 39.05
N PRO A 618 -18.59 21.60 38.43
CA PRO A 618 -18.82 21.92 37.02
C PRO A 618 -18.41 23.36 36.70
N GLY A 619 -17.64 23.53 35.63
CA GLY A 619 -17.16 24.85 35.19
C GLY A 619 -15.87 25.35 35.87
N VAL A 620 -15.38 24.66 36.90
CA VAL A 620 -14.11 25.03 37.56
C VAL A 620 -12.92 24.50 36.78
N LEU A 621 -12.02 25.40 36.35
CA LEU A 621 -10.75 25.02 35.74
C LEU A 621 -9.61 24.97 36.76
N ARG A 622 -8.73 23.98 36.61
CA ARG A 622 -7.45 23.91 37.32
C ARG A 622 -6.31 23.60 36.37
N LEU A 623 -5.39 24.55 36.25
CA LEU A 623 -4.23 24.44 35.37
C LEU A 623 -2.99 24.05 36.17
N ARG A 624 -2.16 23.17 35.62
CA ARG A 624 -0.93 22.68 36.27
C ARG A 624 0.15 22.38 35.23
N THR A 625 1.41 22.51 35.60
CA THR A 625 2.57 22.12 34.78
C THR A 625 3.07 20.71 35.07
N LYS A 626 2.59 20.07 36.15
CA LYS A 626 2.93 18.69 36.53
C LYS A 626 1.87 18.07 37.44
N GLY A 627 1.94 16.75 37.62
CA GLY A 627 1.24 16.03 38.67
C GLY A 627 0.80 14.62 38.26
N SER A 628 0.37 13.82 39.23
CA SER A 628 -0.11 12.47 38.98
C SER A 628 -1.40 12.44 38.15
N ALA A 629 -1.80 11.25 37.69
CA ALA A 629 -3.03 11.06 36.93
C ALA A 629 -4.31 11.37 37.73
N GLY A 630 -4.24 11.39 39.08
CA GLY A 630 -5.40 11.64 39.93
C GLY A 630 -6.55 10.66 39.72
N GLY A 631 -6.26 9.40 39.39
CA GLY A 631 -7.25 8.35 39.11
C GLY A 631 -7.74 8.29 37.66
N HIS A 632 -7.55 9.34 36.86
CA HIS A 632 -8.07 9.43 35.50
C HIS A 632 -7.32 8.51 34.51
N ASN A 633 -8.04 7.62 33.83
CA ASN A 633 -7.44 6.57 33.00
C ASN A 633 -6.69 7.10 31.76
N GLY A 634 -7.18 8.17 31.13
CA GLY A 634 -6.46 8.83 30.04
C GLY A 634 -5.10 9.36 30.48
N MET A 635 -5.06 10.16 31.55
CA MET A 635 -3.80 10.63 32.13
C MET A 635 -2.86 9.51 32.58
N LYS A 636 -3.35 8.39 33.14
CA LYS A 636 -2.50 7.21 33.44
C LYS A 636 -1.84 6.69 32.17
N SER A 637 -2.61 6.56 31.10
CA SER A 637 -2.12 6.12 29.79
C SER A 637 -1.04 7.05 29.25
N ILE A 638 -1.27 8.36 29.29
CA ILE A 638 -0.34 9.37 28.78
C ILE A 638 0.96 9.37 29.58
N ILE A 639 0.88 9.46 30.91
CA ILE A 639 2.08 9.46 31.77
C ILE A 639 2.92 8.19 31.53
N LYS A 640 2.26 7.03 31.38
CA LYS A 640 2.93 5.75 31.08
C LYS A 640 3.70 5.81 29.76
N HIS A 641 3.09 6.33 28.69
CA HIS A 641 3.70 6.37 27.35
C HIS A 641 4.72 7.49 27.17
N LEU A 642 4.56 8.61 27.89
CA LEU A 642 5.46 9.75 27.82
C LEU A 642 6.67 9.63 28.77
N GLY A 643 6.64 8.69 29.72
CA GLY A 643 7.75 8.44 30.65
C GLY A 643 7.91 9.52 31.72
N GLY A 644 6.91 10.39 31.91
CA GLY A 644 6.96 11.49 32.87
C GLY A 644 5.61 12.18 33.02
N ASP A 645 5.45 12.92 34.12
CA ASP A 645 4.22 13.63 34.48
C ASP A 645 4.38 15.16 34.50
N THR A 646 5.50 15.67 33.97
CA THR A 646 5.83 17.09 33.94
C THR A 646 5.49 17.67 32.57
N PHE A 647 4.22 18.00 32.39
CA PHE A 647 3.70 18.70 31.21
C PHE A 647 2.44 19.52 31.56
N PRO A 648 2.22 20.65 30.86
CA PRO A 648 1.01 21.47 30.97
C PRO A 648 -0.30 20.68 30.84
N ARG A 649 -1.25 20.99 31.71
CA ARG A 649 -2.59 20.39 31.67
C ARG A 649 -3.67 21.32 32.19
N ILE A 650 -4.87 21.19 31.62
CA ILE A 650 -6.10 21.84 32.07
C ILE A 650 -7.06 20.75 32.55
N ARG A 651 -7.41 20.80 33.83
CA ARG A 651 -8.43 19.95 34.43
C ARG A 651 -9.75 20.71 34.39
N VAL A 652 -10.77 20.15 33.76
CA VAL A 652 -12.10 20.73 33.66
C VAL A 652 -13.02 20.03 34.66
N GLY A 653 -13.57 20.80 35.59
CA GLY A 653 -14.48 20.25 36.59
C GLY A 653 -15.78 19.77 35.97
N ILE A 654 -16.15 18.54 36.34
CA ILE A 654 -17.38 17.90 35.89
C ILE A 654 -18.37 17.64 37.04
N GLY A 655 -18.04 18.08 38.26
CA GLY A 655 -18.86 17.85 39.46
C GLY A 655 -18.78 16.43 39.97
N GLY A 656 -19.13 16.22 41.24
CA GLY A 656 -19.02 14.91 41.86
C GLY A 656 -19.52 14.84 43.29
N GLU A 657 -20.82 14.97 43.52
CA GLU A 657 -21.44 14.23 44.62
C GLU A 657 -21.95 12.91 44.03
N LYS A 658 -21.18 11.84 44.23
CA LYS A 658 -21.68 10.49 43.94
C LYS A 658 -22.94 10.31 44.78
N HIS A 659 -24.09 10.14 44.14
CA HIS A 659 -25.24 9.58 44.85
C HIS A 659 -24.83 8.21 45.43
N PRO A 660 -25.18 7.89 46.69
CA PRO A 660 -24.82 6.60 47.29
C PRO A 660 -25.25 5.46 46.37
N GLY A 661 -24.30 4.69 45.83
CA GLY A 661 -24.54 3.56 44.93
C GLY A 661 -24.34 3.80 43.43
N GLN A 662 -24.04 5.02 42.96
CA GLN A 662 -23.77 5.27 41.54
C GLN A 662 -22.33 4.89 41.14
N ASP A 663 -22.18 4.07 40.08
CA ASP A 663 -20.87 3.76 39.51
C ASP A 663 -20.21 5.03 38.93
N LEU A 664 -18.90 5.16 39.17
CA LEU A 664 -18.10 6.26 38.65
C LEU A 664 -18.08 6.25 37.12
N ALA A 665 -18.04 5.06 36.51
CA ALA A 665 -18.05 4.92 35.06
C ALA A 665 -19.36 5.49 34.47
N ASP A 666 -20.50 5.15 35.05
CA ASP A 666 -21.81 5.65 34.61
C ASP A 666 -21.92 7.17 34.75
N TYR A 667 -21.39 7.74 35.83
CA TYR A 667 -21.42 9.18 36.05
C TYR A 667 -20.62 9.94 34.98
N VAL A 668 -19.38 9.54 34.71
CA VAL A 668 -18.53 10.23 33.72
C VAL A 668 -19.01 10.03 32.28
N LEU A 669 -19.68 8.91 32.01
CA LEU A 669 -20.33 8.65 30.72
C LEU A 669 -21.72 9.30 30.60
N GLY A 670 -22.23 9.95 31.66
CA GLY A 670 -23.46 10.74 31.64
C GLY A 670 -23.29 12.13 31.02
N HIS A 671 -24.41 12.79 30.73
CA HIS A 671 -24.45 14.15 30.19
C HIS A 671 -24.53 15.23 31.29
N PHE A 672 -24.16 16.45 30.93
CA PHE A 672 -24.36 17.64 31.77
C PHE A 672 -25.84 18.02 31.82
N LYS A 673 -26.32 18.45 32.99
CA LYS A 673 -27.62 19.07 33.18
C LYS A 673 -27.64 20.47 32.55
N ASP A 674 -28.83 21.04 32.34
CA ASP A 674 -28.96 22.32 31.64
C ASP A 674 -28.31 23.50 32.39
N ASP A 675 -28.38 23.51 33.72
CA ASP A 675 -27.69 24.48 34.58
C ASP A 675 -26.16 24.33 34.54
N GLU A 676 -25.66 23.10 34.39
CA GLU A 676 -24.23 22.83 34.25
C GLU A 676 -23.68 23.17 32.85
N LYS A 677 -24.53 23.14 31.79
CA LYS A 677 -24.09 23.44 30.42
C LYS A 677 -23.62 24.89 30.26
N GLU A 678 -24.25 25.84 30.95
CA GLU A 678 -23.84 27.25 30.93
C GLU A 678 -22.49 27.44 31.61
N LEU A 679 -22.31 26.87 32.80
CA LEU A 679 -21.03 26.85 33.52
C LEU A 679 -19.92 26.17 32.70
N LEU A 680 -20.27 25.08 32.00
CA LEU A 680 -19.35 24.40 31.12
C LEU A 680 -18.96 25.29 29.94
N SER A 681 -19.91 25.98 29.30
CA SER A 681 -19.60 26.85 28.16
C SER A 681 -18.59 27.93 28.53
N ASP A 682 -18.77 28.59 29.69
CA ASP A 682 -17.81 29.58 30.22
C ASP A 682 -16.44 28.94 30.51
N ALA A 683 -16.41 27.73 31.05
CA ALA A 683 -15.16 27.00 31.25
C ALA A 683 -14.45 26.63 29.93
N LEU A 684 -15.19 26.28 28.88
CA LEU A 684 -14.61 26.00 27.57
C LEU A 684 -14.04 27.28 26.92
N ASP A 685 -14.67 28.44 27.12
CA ASP A 685 -14.13 29.74 26.69
C ASP A 685 -12.85 30.09 27.44
N LYS A 686 -12.80 29.87 28.76
CA LYS A 686 -11.58 30.06 29.56
C LYS A 686 -10.48 29.08 29.17
N ALA A 687 -10.82 27.83 28.83
CA ALA A 687 -9.87 26.84 28.36
C ALA A 687 -9.28 27.22 27.00
N GLU A 688 -10.08 27.84 26.12
CA GLU A 688 -9.62 28.38 24.84
C GLU A 688 -8.61 29.51 25.03
N LYS A 689 -8.91 30.49 25.89
CA LYS A 689 -7.98 31.58 26.21
C LYS A 689 -6.70 31.07 26.90
N ALA A 690 -6.81 30.05 27.74
CA ALA A 690 -5.65 29.41 28.35
C ALA A 690 -4.79 28.64 27.32
N ALA A 691 -5.41 28.01 26.33
CA ALA A 691 -4.73 27.35 25.22
C ALA A 691 -4.00 28.35 24.31
N GLU A 692 -4.56 29.55 24.11
CA GLU A 692 -3.91 30.66 23.40
C GLU A 692 -2.63 31.12 24.12
N LEU A 693 -2.71 31.40 25.43
CA LEU A 693 -1.53 31.74 26.23
C LEU A 693 -0.50 30.60 26.26
N PHE A 694 -0.93 29.34 26.28
CA PHE A 694 -0.01 28.20 26.15
C PHE A 694 0.73 28.20 24.80
N ALA A 695 0.04 28.51 23.70
CA ALA A 695 0.63 28.58 22.38
C ALA A 695 1.71 29.68 22.29
N GLN A 696 1.59 30.73 23.11
CA GLN A 696 2.53 31.84 23.24
C GLN A 696 3.64 31.60 24.28
N ASP A 697 3.76 30.39 24.85
CA ASP A 697 4.68 30.06 25.95
C ASP A 697 4.41 30.81 27.27
N GLU A 698 3.21 31.37 27.44
CA GLU A 698 2.76 32.15 28.60
C GLU A 698 1.83 31.34 29.54
N PHE A 699 2.03 30.01 29.63
CA PHE A 699 1.14 29.14 30.42
C PHE A 699 1.10 29.48 31.92
N SER A 700 2.16 30.10 32.45
CA SER A 700 2.18 30.61 33.84
C SER A 700 1.14 31.73 34.05
N GLU A 701 0.95 32.58 33.06
CA GLU A 701 -0.09 33.62 33.08
C GLU A 701 -1.48 32.99 32.99
N ALA A 702 -1.65 31.98 32.13
CA ALA A 702 -2.89 31.21 32.05
C ALA A 702 -3.26 30.59 33.41
N MET A 703 -2.28 30.03 34.13
CA MET A 703 -2.49 29.49 35.47
C MET A 703 -2.98 30.56 36.45
N ASN A 704 -2.39 31.76 36.43
CA ASN A 704 -2.78 32.85 37.33
C ASN A 704 -4.18 33.40 37.02
N LYS A 705 -4.54 33.51 35.74
CA LYS A 705 -5.82 34.06 35.30
C LYS A 705 -6.98 33.08 35.42
N TYR A 706 -6.76 31.81 35.06
CA TYR A 706 -7.85 30.86 34.83
C TYR A 706 -7.89 29.67 35.80
N SER A 707 -6.84 29.44 36.61
CA SER A 707 -6.88 28.35 37.60
C SER A 707 -7.52 28.81 38.91
N VAL A 708 -8.71 28.29 39.24
CA VAL A 708 -9.37 28.62 40.52
C VAL A 708 -8.89 27.69 41.64
N GLY A 709 -8.47 28.26 42.76
CA GLY A 709 -8.00 27.53 43.93
C GLY A 709 -8.93 27.64 45.13
N LYS A 710 -9.92 26.75 45.28
CA LYS A 710 -10.51 26.43 46.60
C LYS A 710 -10.80 24.94 46.70
N LYS A 711 -10.12 24.24 47.61
CA LYS A 711 -10.53 22.92 48.10
C LYS A 711 -11.78 23.11 48.97
N LYS A 712 -12.88 22.40 48.70
CA LYS A 712 -13.87 22.10 49.74
C LYS A 712 -13.11 21.36 50.86
N ARG A 713 -12.93 22.01 52.02
CA ARG A 713 -12.58 21.31 53.27
C ARG A 713 -13.74 20.34 53.54
N LYS A 714 -13.47 19.03 53.57
CA LYS A 714 -14.37 18.08 54.22
C LYS A 714 -14.42 18.47 55.70
N THR A 715 -15.52 19.06 56.13
CA THR A 715 -15.92 19.02 57.54
C THR A 715 -16.22 17.55 57.85
N LEU A 716 -15.47 17.00 58.80
CA LEU A 716 -15.85 15.80 59.53
C LEU A 716 -16.95 16.23 60.49
N GLU A 717 -18.16 15.71 60.30
CA GLU A 717 -19.17 15.45 61.32
C GLU A 717 -19.91 14.17 60.92
#